data_AF-A0A972LWW3-F1
#
_entry.id   AF-A0A972LWW3-F1
#
_cell.length_a   1.000
_cell.length_b   1.000
_cell.length_c   1.000
_cell.angle_alpha   90.00
_cell.angle_beta   90.00
_cell.angle_gamma   90.00
#
_symmetry.space_group_name_H-M   'P 1'
#
loop_
_entity.id
_entity.type
_entity.pdbx_description
1 polymer ?
#
loop_
_entity_poly.entity_id
_entity_poly.type
_entity_poly.pdbx_seq_one_letter_code
_entity_poly.pdbx_strand_id
1 'polypeptide(L)'
;MTKTSNLSTRRQLELMQQLQELADVRARSESDIAEAFAAELADAENDNQTTTARLTEEFAQRRRQLENEFAQAKKHANDAQHQTHQRLQHGFDKQRAKSEATYKHSALAIERKKKESEWQALAVFDAAKDAPQQMLDLAGKRLLARRQQVDGLQRDANTLLAMRRMLGAAETVEPNLATENRSTDSPAEEQQQANLNQLQQAVHALQDQRLPSIFLEGVRPWGWWLAACAAAAVASVALVGWSMWQTPLLGLVAGSAVAGVGYWLVGGKAKQQSLTQYAQILGLLEQAGDWERAAQDEARDQSRQKAKKITQTKNNDLATAQAIRDQAVEKNEARKQAEAEHTKRLLEEETAKAQQTHDEALAEAEAKFPPQLDALAEQRLTETQQNAEQYQQRKTQAQVTHDAAWLAMSTRWREGFQEIANELAAMRATCERLFPDWSTTEWNDWQRPAEPPPAIQFGSCRLPLSVVKNGVSDDPRLRPKQTHLELPALMPLDELPRLVVSAEGAGKKAAVEVLQAMMLRFLTAMPAGKLRFTIIDPSALGENFAAFMHLADYDEQLVGTRIWTDARQIDERLGLLSDHMEKVLQKYLRNEFATLHEYNQQAGEVAEPYHVLVVANFPAGLSDASIRKLQTISAAGPRCGVYTLLGIDTSIKLPNEFDLSPLFTDAVHLQWVKDRLVWKYPLYEKLPLTLDHLPPRERLNDLLRATGAESHEASRVEVPFAVVAPPDDELWTGSTARELVVPVGRAGAKNLQSLRLG
;
A
#
# COMPACT_ATOMS: atom_id res chain seq x y z
N MET A 1 -55.31 45.51 -26.70
CA MET A 1 -56.06 44.60 -27.59
C MET A 1 -56.30 43.31 -26.83
N THR A 2 -57.41 43.24 -26.10
CA THR A 2 -57.88 42.01 -25.46
C THR A 2 -58.03 40.95 -26.56
N LYS A 3 -57.25 39.86 -26.50
CA LYS A 3 -57.52 38.65 -27.30
C LYS A 3 -58.95 38.25 -26.96
N THR A 4 -59.91 38.58 -27.82
CA THR A 4 -61.27 38.07 -27.73
C THR A 4 -61.13 36.56 -27.71
N SER A 5 -61.51 35.91 -26.60
CA SER A 5 -61.43 34.45 -26.47
C SER A 5 -62.25 33.86 -27.62
N ASN A 6 -61.58 33.30 -28.62
CA ASN A 6 -62.27 32.79 -29.80
C ASN A 6 -62.96 31.49 -29.38
N LEU A 7 -64.29 31.51 -29.21
CA LEU A 7 -65.07 30.32 -28.86
C LEU A 7 -65.07 29.40 -30.09
N SER A 8 -64.14 28.46 -30.10
CA SER A 8 -63.86 27.59 -31.26
C SER A 8 -63.61 26.16 -30.78
N THR A 9 -64.30 25.21 -31.41
CA THR A 9 -64.12 23.78 -31.12
C THR A 9 -62.80 23.31 -31.68
N ARG A 10 -62.38 23.84 -32.84
CA ARG A 10 -61.04 23.58 -33.40
C ARG A 10 -59.93 24.03 -32.45
N ARG A 11 -60.06 25.21 -31.85
CA ARG A 11 -59.07 25.72 -30.89
C ARG A 11 -59.00 24.85 -29.63
N GLN A 12 -60.14 24.36 -29.15
CA GLN A 12 -60.15 23.39 -28.04
C GLN A 12 -59.41 22.09 -28.40
N LEU A 13 -59.58 21.56 -29.61
CA LEU A 13 -58.82 20.40 -30.08
C LEU A 13 -57.32 20.67 -30.13
N GLU A 14 -56.90 21.83 -30.64
CA GLU A 14 -55.49 22.24 -30.66
C GLU A 14 -54.92 22.29 -29.24
N LEU A 15 -55.65 22.85 -28.28
CA LEU A 15 -55.26 22.89 -26.87
C LEU A 15 -55.15 21.48 -26.26
N MET A 16 -56.08 20.58 -26.59
CA MET A 16 -56.00 19.18 -26.15
C MET A 16 -54.80 18.45 -26.75
N GLN A 17 -54.47 18.72 -28.01
CA GLN A 17 -53.28 18.17 -28.66
C GLN A 17 -52.00 18.73 -28.02
N GLN A 18 -51.93 20.04 -27.79
CA GLN A 18 -50.80 20.68 -27.09
C GLN A 18 -50.61 20.10 -25.68
N LEU A 19 -51.70 19.82 -24.96
CA LEU A 19 -51.65 19.17 -23.66
C LEU A 19 -51.07 17.75 -23.75
N GLN A 20 -51.49 16.97 -24.75
CA GLN A 20 -50.94 15.64 -25.00
C GLN A 20 -49.45 15.70 -25.34
N GLU A 21 -49.03 16.62 -26.20
CA GLU A 21 -47.63 16.83 -26.58
C GLU A 21 -46.78 17.26 -25.37
N LEU A 22 -47.26 18.20 -24.54
CA LEU A 22 -46.59 18.61 -23.31
C LEU A 22 -46.44 17.44 -22.33
N ALA A 23 -47.47 16.62 -22.18
CA ALA A 23 -47.46 15.44 -21.31
C ALA A 23 -46.45 14.39 -21.79
N ASP A 24 -46.39 14.14 -23.10
CA ASP A 24 -45.44 13.21 -23.72
C ASP A 24 -43.99 13.70 -23.61
N VAL A 25 -43.74 14.99 -23.85
CA VAL A 25 -42.42 15.59 -23.68
C VAL A 25 -41.97 15.50 -22.22
N ARG A 26 -42.85 15.84 -21.27
CA ARG A 26 -42.55 15.72 -19.84
C ARG A 26 -42.18 14.29 -19.47
N ALA A 27 -42.98 13.30 -19.85
CA ALA A 27 -42.74 11.91 -19.50
C ALA A 27 -41.42 11.35 -20.09
N ARG A 28 -41.10 11.73 -21.34
CA ARG A 28 -39.80 11.37 -21.95
C ARG A 28 -38.65 12.03 -21.20
N SER A 29 -38.72 13.34 -20.99
CA SER A 29 -37.67 14.08 -20.26
C SER A 29 -37.50 13.58 -18.82
N GLU A 30 -38.57 13.17 -18.14
CA GLU A 30 -38.50 12.56 -16.80
C GLU A 30 -37.66 11.28 -16.82
N SER A 31 -37.88 10.40 -17.81
CA SER A 31 -37.08 9.19 -18.01
C SER A 31 -35.63 9.51 -18.40
N ASP A 32 -35.43 10.38 -19.40
CA ASP A 32 -34.11 10.72 -19.94
C ASP A 32 -33.22 11.38 -18.87
N ILE A 33 -33.78 12.27 -18.05
CA ILE A 33 -33.06 12.95 -16.96
C ILE A 33 -32.67 11.94 -15.88
N ALA A 34 -33.56 11.02 -15.51
CA ALA A 34 -33.29 9.99 -14.52
C ALA A 34 -32.20 9.01 -15.00
N GLU A 35 -32.28 8.56 -16.26
CA GLU A 35 -31.29 7.67 -16.87
C GLU A 35 -29.93 8.36 -17.01
N ALA A 36 -29.88 9.60 -17.50
CA ALA A 36 -28.63 10.35 -17.64
C ALA A 36 -27.95 10.60 -16.29
N PHE A 37 -28.73 10.92 -15.25
CA PHE A 37 -28.19 11.11 -13.91
C PHE A 37 -27.67 9.80 -13.31
N ALA A 38 -28.41 8.71 -13.44
CA ALA A 38 -27.96 7.39 -12.98
C ALA A 38 -26.69 6.92 -13.72
N ALA A 39 -26.61 7.17 -15.04
CA ALA A 39 -25.45 6.84 -15.86
C ALA A 39 -24.20 7.64 -15.43
N GLU A 40 -24.32 8.96 -15.22
CA GLU A 40 -23.19 9.79 -14.77
C GLU A 40 -22.71 9.40 -13.37
N LEU A 41 -23.63 9.08 -12.44
CA LEU A 41 -23.25 8.59 -11.11
C LEU A 41 -22.54 7.24 -11.17
N ALA A 42 -23.02 6.31 -12.02
CA ALA A 42 -22.40 5.01 -12.20
C ALA A 42 -21.02 5.13 -12.84
N ASP A 43 -20.84 6.01 -13.83
CA ASP A 43 -19.55 6.27 -14.45
C ASP A 43 -18.56 6.90 -13.46
N ALA A 44 -18.98 7.91 -12.69
CA ALA A 44 -18.15 8.52 -11.65
C ALA A 44 -17.73 7.52 -10.57
N GLU A 45 -18.64 6.62 -10.15
CA GLU A 45 -18.33 5.55 -9.20
C GLU A 45 -17.32 4.55 -9.78
N ASN A 46 -17.53 4.11 -11.01
CA ASN A 46 -16.64 3.16 -11.68
C ASN A 46 -15.23 3.73 -11.90
N ASP A 47 -15.14 5.00 -12.29
CA ASP A 47 -13.87 5.73 -12.43
C ASP A 47 -13.13 5.86 -11.09
N ASN A 48 -13.85 6.21 -10.02
CA ASN A 48 -13.30 6.27 -8.66
C ASN A 48 -12.79 4.89 -8.18
N GLN A 49 -13.56 3.83 -8.40
CA GLN A 49 -13.17 2.47 -8.03
C GLN A 49 -11.94 2.00 -8.81
N THR A 50 -11.93 2.24 -10.13
CA THR A 50 -10.81 1.87 -11.01
C THR A 50 -9.54 2.63 -10.62
N THR A 51 -9.65 3.93 -10.39
CA THR A 51 -8.52 4.77 -9.96
C THR A 51 -8.03 4.37 -8.57
N THR A 52 -8.92 4.12 -7.62
CA THR A 52 -8.55 3.64 -6.27
C THR A 52 -7.82 2.30 -6.33
N ALA A 53 -8.30 1.35 -7.15
CA ALA A 53 -7.65 0.05 -7.33
C ALA A 53 -6.26 0.20 -7.95
N ARG A 54 -6.14 1.02 -9.01
CA ARG A 54 -4.86 1.32 -9.67
C ARG A 54 -3.86 1.94 -8.70
N LEU A 55 -4.24 3.00 -7.98
CA LEU A 55 -3.38 3.66 -7.00
C LEU A 55 -2.96 2.68 -5.90
N THR A 56 -3.88 1.86 -5.39
CA THR A 56 -3.58 0.87 -4.35
C THR A 56 -2.54 -0.13 -4.82
N GLU A 57 -2.66 -0.64 -6.06
CA GLU A 57 -1.70 -1.59 -6.63
C GLU A 57 -0.33 -0.93 -6.89
N GLU A 58 -0.31 0.24 -7.54
CA GLU A 58 0.93 0.98 -7.85
C GLU A 58 1.73 1.31 -6.56
N PHE A 59 1.07 1.86 -5.54
CA PHE A 59 1.72 2.18 -4.27
C PHE A 59 2.12 0.93 -3.48
N ALA A 60 1.34 -0.16 -3.53
CA ALA A 60 1.71 -1.41 -2.88
C ALA A 60 2.95 -2.05 -3.53
N GLN A 61 3.02 -2.06 -4.87
CA GLN A 61 4.18 -2.54 -5.61
C GLN A 61 5.42 -1.69 -5.32
N ARG A 62 5.28 -0.36 -5.38
CA ARG A 62 6.40 0.56 -5.15
C ARG A 62 6.93 0.48 -3.72
N ARG A 63 6.03 0.37 -2.74
CA ARG A 63 6.41 0.17 -1.33
C ARG A 63 7.15 -1.15 -1.13
N ARG A 64 6.64 -2.26 -1.68
CA ARG A 64 7.32 -3.57 -1.62
C ARG A 64 8.71 -3.52 -2.25
N GLN A 65 8.85 -2.81 -3.39
CA GLN A 65 10.16 -2.63 -4.03
C GLN A 65 11.15 -1.91 -3.10
N LEU A 66 10.75 -0.77 -2.51
CA LEU A 66 11.62 -0.02 -1.59
C LEU A 66 11.94 -0.81 -0.30
N GLU A 67 10.97 -1.52 0.27
CA GLU A 67 11.18 -2.39 1.43
C GLU A 67 12.16 -3.53 1.09
N ASN A 68 12.05 -4.13 -0.10
CA ASN A 68 12.98 -5.15 -0.57
C ASN A 68 14.38 -4.59 -0.81
N GLU A 69 14.51 -3.43 -1.45
CA GLU A 69 15.80 -2.75 -1.66
C GLU A 69 16.47 -2.41 -0.32
N PHE A 70 15.70 -1.94 0.67
CA PHE A 70 16.18 -1.65 2.02
C PHE A 70 16.66 -2.92 2.73
N ALA A 71 15.86 -4.00 2.69
CA ALA A 71 16.22 -5.28 3.27
C ALA A 71 17.47 -5.88 2.59
N GLN A 72 17.59 -5.75 1.27
CA GLN A 72 18.77 -6.19 0.51
C GLN A 72 20.02 -5.39 0.86
N ALA A 73 19.91 -4.07 1.03
CA ALA A 73 21.02 -3.21 1.44
C ALA A 73 21.52 -3.59 2.85
N LYS A 74 20.60 -3.76 3.82
CA LYS A 74 20.93 -4.23 5.17
C LYS A 74 21.56 -5.62 5.15
N LYS A 75 21.02 -6.53 4.34
CA LYS A 75 21.58 -7.87 4.18
C LYS A 75 22.99 -7.83 3.58
N HIS A 76 23.23 -7.03 2.54
CA HIS A 76 24.56 -6.87 1.94
C HIS A 76 25.58 -6.33 2.94
N ALA A 77 25.21 -5.33 3.76
CA ALA A 77 26.09 -4.80 4.80
C ALA A 77 26.46 -5.89 5.82
N ASN A 78 25.46 -6.63 6.32
CA ASN A 78 25.67 -7.74 7.26
C ASN A 78 26.51 -8.88 6.65
N ASP A 79 26.21 -9.31 5.43
CA ASP A 79 26.94 -10.38 4.74
C ASP A 79 28.40 -9.96 4.47
N ALA A 80 28.64 -8.71 4.06
CA ALA A 80 29.97 -8.17 3.84
C ALA A 80 30.80 -8.10 5.14
N GLN A 81 30.18 -7.68 6.24
CA GLN A 81 30.81 -7.69 7.57
C GLN A 81 31.16 -9.12 7.99
N HIS A 82 30.21 -10.06 7.82
CA HIS A 82 30.42 -11.44 8.23
C HIS A 82 31.55 -12.11 7.43
N GLN A 83 31.60 -11.90 6.12
CA GLN A 83 32.70 -12.36 5.26
C GLN A 83 34.03 -11.73 5.65
N THR A 84 34.06 -10.42 5.92
CA THR A 84 35.28 -9.71 6.32
C THR A 84 35.80 -10.23 7.66
N HIS A 85 34.89 -10.44 8.63
CA HIS A 85 35.23 -11.04 9.92
C HIS A 85 35.81 -12.44 9.78
N GLN A 86 35.19 -13.31 8.97
CA GLN A 86 35.71 -14.66 8.71
C GLN A 86 37.10 -14.62 8.06
N ARG A 87 37.34 -13.73 7.07
CA ARG A 87 38.66 -13.57 6.44
C ARG A 87 39.71 -13.10 7.44
N LEU A 88 39.37 -12.12 8.28
CA LEU A 88 40.27 -11.60 9.32
C LEU A 88 40.62 -12.66 10.37
N GLN A 89 39.62 -13.40 10.87
CA GLN A 89 39.84 -14.52 11.80
C GLN A 89 40.70 -15.62 11.18
N HIS A 90 40.38 -16.06 9.96
CA HIS A 90 41.16 -17.10 9.28
C HIS A 90 42.61 -16.66 9.02
N GLY A 91 42.82 -15.39 8.63
CA GLY A 91 44.15 -14.80 8.48
C GLY A 91 44.93 -14.77 9.80
N PHE A 92 44.26 -14.42 10.90
CA PHE A 92 44.84 -14.40 12.24
C PHE A 92 45.24 -15.81 12.70
N ASP A 93 44.36 -16.80 12.57
CA ASP A 93 44.64 -18.18 12.95
C ASP A 93 45.81 -18.76 12.16
N LYS A 94 45.89 -18.47 10.86
CA LYS A 94 47.02 -18.85 10.01
C LYS A 94 48.33 -18.23 10.48
N GLN A 95 48.31 -16.94 10.85
CA GLN A 95 49.50 -16.24 11.33
C GLN A 95 49.93 -16.73 12.72
N ARG A 96 48.97 -17.00 13.60
CA ARG A 96 49.21 -17.62 14.91
C ARG A 96 49.85 -19.00 14.77
N ALA A 97 49.31 -19.86 13.89
CA ALA A 97 49.88 -21.18 13.63
C ALA A 97 51.31 -21.09 13.08
N LYS A 98 51.59 -20.12 12.20
CA LYS A 98 52.94 -19.87 11.68
C LYS A 98 53.93 -19.42 12.76
N SER A 99 53.52 -18.49 13.64
CA SER A 99 54.36 -18.05 14.76
C SER A 99 54.60 -19.19 15.77
N GLU A 100 53.58 -20.01 16.06
CA GLU A 100 53.71 -21.18 16.94
C GLU A 100 54.64 -22.26 16.37
N ALA A 101 54.56 -22.55 15.07
CA ALA A 101 55.47 -23.47 14.40
C ALA A 101 56.92 -22.95 14.44
N THR A 102 57.13 -21.66 14.21
CA THR A 102 58.45 -21.02 14.28
C THR A 102 59.04 -21.08 15.69
N TYR A 103 58.22 -20.86 16.71
CA TYR A 103 58.60 -21.01 18.13
C TYR A 103 59.01 -22.46 18.47
N LYS A 104 58.22 -23.46 18.04
CA LYS A 104 58.56 -24.89 18.26
C LYS A 104 59.87 -25.28 17.58
N HIS A 105 60.07 -24.84 16.34
CA HIS A 105 61.29 -25.13 15.59
C HIS A 105 62.54 -24.50 16.24
N SER A 106 62.44 -23.25 16.69
CA SER A 106 63.53 -22.57 17.41
C SER A 106 63.80 -23.16 18.79
N ALA A 107 62.77 -23.58 19.53
CA ALA A 107 62.92 -24.27 20.81
C ALA A 107 63.68 -25.61 20.66
N LEU A 108 63.34 -26.41 19.64
CA LEU A 108 64.05 -27.65 19.31
C LEU A 108 65.52 -27.40 18.93
N ALA A 109 65.81 -26.32 18.19
CA ALA A 109 67.18 -25.95 17.84
C ALA A 109 68.02 -25.54 19.06
N ILE A 110 67.42 -24.82 20.01
CA ILE A 110 68.07 -24.45 21.29
C ILE A 110 68.41 -25.71 22.11
N GLU A 111 67.49 -26.68 22.17
CA GLU A 111 67.72 -27.96 22.85
C GLU A 111 68.84 -28.80 22.22
N ARG A 112 68.91 -28.87 20.89
CA ARG A 112 69.98 -29.58 20.19
C ARG A 112 71.35 -28.98 20.50
N LYS A 113 71.46 -27.65 20.50
CA LYS A 113 72.70 -26.94 20.80
C LYS A 113 73.19 -27.19 22.23
N LYS A 114 72.27 -27.30 23.20
CA LYS A 114 72.59 -27.68 24.58
C LYS A 114 73.21 -29.08 24.64
N LYS A 115 72.55 -30.07 24.01
CA LYS A 115 73.03 -31.46 23.99
C LYS A 115 74.41 -31.60 23.34
N GLU A 116 74.67 -30.81 22.29
CA GLU A 116 75.97 -30.78 21.61
C GLU A 116 77.08 -30.23 22.53
N SER A 117 76.81 -29.15 23.27
CA SER A 117 77.76 -28.59 24.25
C SER A 117 77.99 -29.51 25.46
N GLU A 118 76.95 -30.18 25.96
CA GLU A 118 77.08 -31.17 27.04
C GLU A 118 77.93 -32.38 26.62
N TRP A 119 77.75 -32.84 25.38
CA TRP A 119 78.54 -33.93 24.82
C TRP A 119 80.03 -33.57 24.68
N GLN A 120 80.34 -32.36 24.20
CA GLN A 120 81.72 -31.87 24.14
C GLN A 120 82.38 -31.81 25.52
N ALA A 121 81.67 -31.32 26.55
CA ALA A 121 82.19 -31.24 27.92
C ALA A 121 82.46 -32.63 28.53
N LEU A 122 81.59 -33.62 28.26
CA LEU A 122 81.76 -34.99 28.73
C LEU A 122 82.90 -35.74 28.01
N ALA A 123 83.08 -35.51 26.70
CA ALA A 123 84.16 -36.12 25.93
C ALA A 123 85.56 -35.67 26.41
N VAL A 124 85.72 -34.38 26.76
CA VAL A 124 86.97 -33.86 27.32
C VAL A 124 87.28 -34.44 28.70
N PHE A 125 86.26 -34.69 29.52
CA PHE A 125 86.41 -35.34 30.83
C PHE A 125 86.87 -36.81 30.70
N ASP A 126 86.27 -37.56 29.77
CA ASP A 126 86.61 -38.97 29.55
C ASP A 126 88.05 -39.19 29.09
N ALA A 127 88.64 -38.23 28.36
CA ALA A 127 90.04 -38.30 27.92
C ALA A 127 91.07 -38.08 29.06
N ALA A 128 90.68 -37.45 30.17
CA ALA A 128 91.61 -37.04 31.23
C ALA A 128 91.49 -37.86 32.53
N LYS A 129 90.41 -38.64 32.70
CA LYS A 129 90.04 -39.29 33.97
C LYS A 129 91.03 -40.33 34.50
N ASP A 130 91.79 -41.01 33.63
CA ASP A 130 92.69 -42.11 34.02
C ASP A 130 94.12 -41.64 34.38
N ALA A 131 94.45 -40.38 34.10
CA ALA A 131 95.78 -39.81 34.33
C ALA A 131 96.26 -39.82 35.81
N PRO A 132 95.41 -39.60 36.84
CA PRO A 132 95.83 -39.62 38.24
C PRO A 132 96.27 -41.01 38.73
N GLN A 133 95.65 -42.07 38.21
CA GLN A 133 95.92 -43.44 38.65
C GLN A 133 97.22 -43.99 38.03
N GLN A 134 97.52 -43.62 36.79
CA GLN A 134 98.79 -43.96 36.13
C GLN A 134 100.03 -43.35 36.82
N MET A 135 99.91 -42.17 37.44
CA MET A 135 101.03 -41.54 38.16
C MET A 135 101.40 -42.31 39.45
N LEU A 136 100.41 -42.88 40.15
CA LEU A 136 100.64 -43.66 41.37
C LEU A 136 101.37 -44.99 41.09
N ASP A 137 100.98 -45.67 40.02
CA ASP A 137 101.59 -46.95 39.61
C ASP A 137 103.08 -46.79 39.23
N LEU A 138 103.45 -45.66 38.61
CA LEU A 138 104.84 -45.37 38.24
C LEU A 138 105.72 -45.05 39.45
N ALA A 139 105.21 -44.33 40.45
CA ALA A 139 105.93 -44.05 41.68
C ALA A 139 106.14 -45.31 42.54
N GLY A 140 105.12 -46.16 42.67
CA GLY A 140 105.19 -47.40 43.45
C GLY A 140 106.26 -48.39 42.96
N LYS A 141 106.50 -48.46 41.64
CA LYS A 141 107.54 -49.32 41.06
C LYS A 141 108.96 -48.89 41.41
N ARG A 142 109.22 -47.59 41.60
CA ARG A 142 110.56 -47.06 41.90
C ARG A 142 110.96 -47.31 43.35
N LEU A 143 110.02 -47.15 44.28
CA LEU A 143 110.25 -47.36 45.72
C LEU A 143 110.57 -48.84 46.04
N LEU A 144 109.89 -49.78 45.37
CA LEU A 144 110.12 -51.22 45.53
C LEU A 144 111.54 -51.65 45.14
N ALA A 145 112.11 -51.08 44.08
CA ALA A 145 113.45 -51.43 43.62
C ALA A 145 114.56 -51.02 44.61
N ARG A 146 114.36 -49.91 45.33
CA ARG A 146 115.33 -49.38 46.30
C ARG A 146 115.35 -50.16 47.61
N ARG A 147 114.18 -50.61 48.08
CA ARG A 147 114.07 -51.47 49.28
C ARG A 147 114.88 -52.78 49.13
N GLN A 148 114.84 -53.39 47.95
CA GLN A 148 115.60 -54.61 47.66
C GLN A 148 117.12 -54.42 47.77
N GLN A 149 117.65 -53.22 47.53
CA GLN A 149 119.07 -52.92 47.67
C GLN A 149 119.48 -52.79 49.15
N VAL A 150 118.62 -52.18 49.98
CA VAL A 150 118.85 -52.06 51.44
C VAL A 150 118.94 -53.44 52.09
N ASP A 151 118.01 -54.34 51.75
CA ASP A 151 117.93 -55.71 52.30
C ASP A 151 119.13 -56.60 51.91
N GLY A 152 119.82 -56.28 50.81
CA GLY A 152 121.04 -56.98 50.37
C GLY A 152 122.24 -56.63 51.25
N LEU A 153 122.46 -55.35 51.50
CA LEU A 153 123.61 -54.84 52.26
C LEU A 153 123.58 -55.26 53.74
N GLN A 154 122.39 -55.38 54.33
CA GLN A 154 122.24 -55.89 55.70
C GLN A 154 122.71 -57.35 55.84
N ARG A 155 122.43 -58.20 54.85
CA ARG A 155 122.82 -59.62 54.87
C ARG A 155 124.33 -59.80 54.82
N ASP A 156 125.03 -58.97 54.06
CA ASP A 156 126.48 -59.03 53.94
C ASP A 156 127.19 -58.67 55.25
N ALA A 157 126.71 -57.63 55.94
CA ALA A 157 127.24 -57.23 57.25
C ALA A 157 127.09 -58.34 58.32
N ASN A 158 125.93 -59.01 58.35
CA ASN A 158 125.63 -60.07 59.32
C ASN A 158 126.50 -61.32 59.10
N THR A 159 126.77 -61.65 57.83
CA THR A 159 127.56 -62.82 57.46
C THR A 159 129.03 -62.66 57.90
N LEU A 160 129.58 -61.44 57.82
CA LEU A 160 130.94 -61.15 58.29
C LEU A 160 131.10 -61.28 59.81
N LEU A 161 130.09 -60.90 60.58
CA LEU A 161 130.11 -61.07 62.04
C LEU A 161 129.97 -62.52 62.48
N ALA A 162 129.25 -63.33 61.69
CA ALA A 162 129.12 -64.76 61.93
C ALA A 162 130.47 -65.49 61.85
N MET A 163 131.25 -65.19 60.81
CA MET A 163 132.58 -65.79 60.62
C MET A 163 133.54 -65.47 61.78
N ARG A 164 133.42 -64.27 62.37
CA ARG A 164 134.22 -63.83 63.53
C ARG A 164 133.70 -64.34 64.87
N ARG A 165 132.68 -65.22 64.88
CA ARG A 165 131.98 -65.74 66.07
C ARG A 165 131.44 -64.64 66.99
N MET A 166 131.04 -63.50 66.41
CA MET A 166 130.56 -62.33 67.14
C MET A 166 129.05 -62.11 67.06
N LEU A 167 128.31 -63.00 66.38
CA LEU A 167 126.84 -62.94 66.25
C LEU A 167 126.13 -62.74 67.60
N GLY A 168 126.47 -63.53 68.63
CA GLY A 168 125.85 -63.39 69.95
C GLY A 168 126.20 -62.11 70.71
N ALA A 169 127.30 -61.44 70.35
CA ALA A 169 127.63 -60.11 70.88
C ALA A 169 126.96 -58.99 70.08
N ALA A 170 126.74 -59.20 68.78
CA ALA A 170 126.06 -58.26 67.90
C ALA A 170 124.58 -58.07 68.25
N GLU A 171 123.91 -59.08 68.83
CA GLU A 171 122.53 -58.97 69.33
C GLU A 171 122.36 -57.97 70.48
N THR A 172 123.44 -57.68 71.22
CA THR A 172 123.42 -56.71 72.33
C THR A 172 123.91 -55.30 71.93
N VAL A 173 124.22 -55.08 70.65
CA VAL A 173 124.71 -53.79 70.15
C VAL A 173 123.55 -52.89 69.79
N GLU A 174 123.44 -51.75 70.46
CA GLU A 174 122.47 -50.71 70.11
C GLU A 174 122.95 -49.91 68.88
N PRO A 175 122.04 -49.55 67.95
CA PRO A 175 122.38 -48.78 66.76
C PRO A 175 122.93 -47.40 67.12
N ASN A 176 124.01 -46.99 66.46
CA ASN A 176 124.56 -45.66 66.64
C ASN A 176 123.80 -44.66 65.76
N LEU A 177 122.77 -44.05 66.34
CA LEU A 177 121.98 -43.01 65.69
C LEU A 177 122.75 -41.69 65.68
N ALA A 178 123.69 -41.53 64.74
CA ALA A 178 124.27 -40.23 64.49
C ALA A 178 123.18 -39.31 63.89
N THR A 179 122.71 -38.35 64.69
CA THR A 179 121.89 -37.22 64.22
C THR A 179 122.76 -36.24 63.44
N GLU A 180 122.87 -36.45 62.13
CA GLU A 180 123.21 -35.37 61.19
C GLU A 180 121.92 -34.81 60.57
N ASN A 181 121.89 -33.49 60.40
CA ASN A 181 120.73 -32.66 60.04
C ASN A 181 119.91 -33.20 58.85
N ARG A 182 118.62 -33.49 59.08
CA ARG A 182 117.60 -33.66 58.03
C ARG A 182 117.35 -32.29 57.37
N SER A 183 117.83 -32.06 56.15
CA SER A 183 117.36 -30.92 55.35
C SER A 183 115.97 -31.24 54.79
N THR A 184 115.01 -30.31 54.87
CA THR A 184 113.60 -30.53 54.48
C THR A 184 113.25 -30.05 53.06
N ASP A 185 114.23 -29.60 52.27
CA ASP A 185 113.98 -28.92 50.98
C ASP A 185 114.21 -29.79 49.73
N SER A 186 114.42 -31.11 49.87
CA SER A 186 114.61 -32.01 48.73
C SER A 186 113.57 -33.15 48.76
N PRO A 187 113.05 -33.60 47.60
CA PRO A 187 112.02 -34.63 47.53
C PRO A 187 112.43 -35.90 48.29
N ALA A 188 111.48 -36.53 48.97
CA ALA A 188 111.76 -37.68 49.85
C ALA A 188 112.45 -38.84 49.12
N GLU A 189 112.19 -39.01 47.80
CA GLU A 189 112.88 -39.98 46.96
C GLU A 189 114.38 -39.68 46.77
N GLU A 190 114.83 -38.42 46.71
CA GLU A 190 116.26 -38.12 46.55
C GLU A 190 117.04 -38.40 47.83
N GLN A 191 116.44 -38.12 48.99
CA GLN A 191 117.07 -38.37 50.30
C GLN A 191 117.20 -39.86 50.60
N GLN A 192 116.24 -40.67 50.17
CA GLN A 192 116.32 -42.13 50.29
C GLN A 192 117.53 -42.72 49.52
N GLN A 193 117.85 -42.17 48.35
CA GLN A 193 118.99 -42.64 47.54
C GLN A 193 120.34 -42.27 48.18
N ALA A 194 120.43 -41.09 48.81
CA ALA A 194 121.63 -40.66 49.50
C ALA A 194 121.96 -41.56 50.70
N ASN A 195 120.95 -41.95 51.49
CA ASN A 195 121.12 -42.85 52.63
C ASN A 195 121.60 -44.25 52.20
N LEU A 196 121.05 -44.78 51.10
CA LEU A 196 121.46 -46.07 50.52
C LEU A 196 122.96 -46.13 50.18
N ASN A 197 123.52 -45.03 49.66
CA ASN A 197 124.95 -44.96 49.32
C ASN A 197 125.84 -44.96 50.57
N GLN A 198 125.43 -44.28 51.64
CA GLN A 198 126.16 -44.26 52.91
C GLN A 198 126.16 -45.64 53.58
N LEU A 199 125.02 -46.34 53.54
CA LEU A 199 124.90 -47.71 54.04
C LEU A 199 125.89 -48.66 53.36
N GLN A 200 126.04 -48.56 52.03
CA GLN A 200 126.96 -49.40 51.28
C GLN A 200 128.43 -49.18 51.66
N GLN A 201 128.84 -47.93 51.90
CA GLN A 201 130.20 -47.60 52.34
C GLN A 201 130.51 -48.15 53.74
N ALA A 202 129.54 -48.10 54.65
CA ALA A 202 129.71 -48.58 56.02
C ALA A 202 129.92 -50.11 56.10
N VAL A 203 129.26 -50.88 55.24
CA VAL A 203 129.42 -52.36 55.15
C VAL A 203 130.81 -52.74 54.62
N HIS A 204 131.32 -52.04 53.60
CA HIS A 204 132.67 -52.29 53.09
C HIS A 204 133.76 -52.04 54.14
N ALA A 205 133.63 -50.98 54.95
CA ALA A 205 134.58 -50.67 56.01
C ALA A 205 134.66 -51.77 57.11
N LEU A 206 133.59 -52.55 57.30
CA LEU A 206 133.59 -53.69 58.23
C LEU A 206 134.41 -54.88 57.70
N GLN A 207 134.50 -55.03 56.38
CA GLN A 207 135.16 -56.14 55.70
C GLN A 207 136.70 -56.00 55.72
N ASP A 208 137.23 -54.78 55.64
CA ASP A 208 138.68 -54.50 55.49
C ASP A 208 139.53 -54.54 56.78
N GLN A 209 138.96 -54.93 57.92
CA GLN A 209 139.66 -54.91 59.22
C GLN A 209 140.66 -56.10 59.38
N ARG A 210 141.97 -55.80 59.48
CA ARG A 210 143.06 -56.82 59.53
C ARG A 210 143.39 -57.40 60.92
N LEU A 211 143.15 -56.65 62.00
CA LEU A 211 143.43 -57.10 63.37
C LEU A 211 142.52 -58.25 63.82
N PRO A 212 141.19 -58.20 63.59
CA PRO A 212 140.28 -59.29 63.94
C PRO A 212 140.55 -60.58 63.16
N SER A 213 141.01 -60.50 61.91
CA SER A 213 141.19 -61.68 61.06
C SER A 213 142.38 -62.56 61.42
N ILE A 214 143.38 -62.04 62.15
CA ILE A 214 144.55 -62.83 62.55
C ILE A 214 144.29 -63.56 63.88
N PHE A 215 143.54 -62.93 64.80
CA PHE A 215 143.38 -63.38 66.18
C PHE A 215 142.02 -64.03 66.49
N LEU A 216 140.98 -63.77 65.69
CA LEU A 216 139.62 -64.25 65.94
C LEU A 216 139.06 -65.17 64.83
N GLU A 217 139.76 -65.29 63.70
CA GLU A 217 139.34 -66.12 62.56
C GLU A 217 140.18 -67.41 62.42
N GLY A 218 139.53 -68.57 62.61
CA GLY A 218 140.08 -69.90 62.33
C GLY A 218 140.98 -70.53 63.42
N VAL A 219 141.67 -71.62 63.07
CA VAL A 219 142.46 -72.48 64.00
C VAL A 219 143.85 -71.91 64.36
N ARG A 220 144.20 -70.74 63.82
CA ARG A 220 145.52 -70.11 63.88
C ARG A 220 146.07 -69.75 65.29
N PRO A 221 145.25 -69.43 66.32
CA PRO A 221 145.75 -69.15 67.67
C PRO A 221 146.51 -70.33 68.31
N TRP A 222 146.14 -71.56 67.95
CA TRP A 222 146.76 -72.79 68.47
C TRP A 222 148.18 -73.01 67.95
N GLY A 223 148.51 -72.51 66.75
CA GLY A 223 149.84 -72.64 66.16
C GLY A 223 150.91 -71.83 66.91
N TRP A 224 150.57 -70.64 67.40
CA TRP A 224 151.48 -69.79 68.18
C TRP A 224 151.78 -70.37 69.57
N TRP A 225 150.79 -71.03 70.19
CA TRP A 225 150.95 -71.71 71.47
C TRP A 225 151.97 -72.87 71.39
N LEU A 226 151.89 -73.69 70.34
CA LEU A 226 152.84 -74.79 70.11
C LEU A 226 154.29 -74.33 69.89
N ALA A 227 154.48 -73.24 69.13
CA ALA A 227 155.81 -72.70 68.84
C ALA A 227 156.50 -72.15 70.10
N ALA A 228 155.76 -71.46 70.98
CA ALA A 228 156.27 -70.94 72.24
C ALA A 228 156.67 -72.06 73.22
N CYS A 229 155.87 -73.13 73.30
CA CYS A 229 156.17 -74.30 74.12
C CYS A 229 157.42 -75.06 73.66
N ALA A 230 157.63 -75.20 72.35
CA ALA A 230 158.80 -75.90 71.80
C ALA A 230 160.12 -75.15 72.07
N ALA A 231 160.15 -73.82 71.91
CA ALA A 231 161.34 -73.01 72.16
C ALA A 231 161.75 -73.01 73.64
N ALA A 232 160.77 -72.95 74.55
CA ALA A 232 160.99 -73.00 75.99
C ALA A 232 161.58 -74.35 76.46
N ALA A 233 161.11 -75.47 75.87
CA ALA A 233 161.60 -76.81 76.19
C ALA A 233 163.09 -77.01 75.84
N VAL A 234 163.54 -76.52 74.67
CA VAL A 234 164.95 -76.60 74.23
C VAL A 234 165.87 -75.77 75.13
N ALA A 235 165.42 -74.58 75.53
CA ALA A 235 166.18 -73.70 76.43
C ALA A 235 166.35 -74.32 77.83
N SER A 236 165.31 -74.98 78.36
CA SER A 236 165.37 -75.64 79.68
C SER A 236 166.34 -76.84 79.75
N VAL A 237 166.55 -77.59 78.66
CA VAL A 237 167.51 -78.73 78.64
C VAL A 237 168.96 -78.25 78.55
N ALA A 238 169.23 -77.19 77.78
CA ALA A 238 170.57 -76.63 77.63
C ALA A 238 171.14 -76.03 78.93
N LEU A 239 170.28 -75.55 79.83
CA LEU A 239 170.68 -74.83 81.05
C LEU A 239 171.02 -75.72 82.26
N VAL A 240 170.40 -76.89 82.43
CA VAL A 240 170.44 -77.63 83.73
C VAL A 240 170.98 -79.06 83.62
N GLY A 241 171.03 -79.64 82.41
CA GLY A 241 171.48 -81.01 82.23
C GLY A 241 170.47 -82.07 82.68
N TRP A 242 170.67 -83.31 82.21
CA TRP A 242 169.68 -84.39 82.26
C TRP A 242 169.77 -85.24 83.55
N SER A 243 169.92 -84.62 84.71
CA SER A 243 170.02 -85.36 85.98
C SER A 243 168.65 -85.72 86.59
N MET A 244 167.56 -85.11 86.12
CA MET A 244 166.18 -85.40 86.54
C MET A 244 165.20 -85.35 85.36
N TRP A 245 164.33 -86.35 85.25
CA TRP A 245 163.30 -86.46 84.19
C TRP A 245 162.22 -85.37 84.20
N GLN A 246 162.15 -84.54 85.26
CA GLN A 246 161.13 -83.51 85.43
C GLN A 246 161.48 -82.18 84.73
N THR A 247 162.72 -82.00 84.26
CA THR A 247 163.20 -80.75 83.65
C THR A 247 162.45 -80.30 82.38
N PRO A 248 162.07 -81.17 81.42
CA PRO A 248 161.26 -80.74 80.27
C PRO A 248 159.82 -80.33 80.63
N LEU A 249 159.25 -80.81 81.74
CA LEU A 249 157.88 -80.46 82.17
C LEU A 249 157.78 -78.99 82.63
N LEU A 250 158.83 -78.46 83.25
CA LEU A 250 158.87 -77.05 83.66
C LEU A 250 158.91 -76.09 82.46
N GLY A 251 159.55 -76.49 81.35
CA GLY A 251 159.57 -75.71 80.11
C GLY A 251 158.18 -75.57 79.47
N LEU A 252 157.33 -76.60 79.55
CA LEU A 252 155.96 -76.58 79.01
C LEU A 252 155.03 -75.62 79.78
N VAL A 253 155.17 -75.54 81.10
CA VAL A 253 154.38 -74.62 81.92
C VAL A 253 154.75 -73.16 81.63
N ALA A 254 156.05 -72.88 81.47
CA ALA A 254 156.53 -71.55 81.14
C ALA A 254 156.07 -71.09 79.75
N GLY A 255 156.15 -71.95 78.73
CA GLY A 255 155.68 -71.64 77.37
C GLY A 255 154.17 -71.37 77.29
N SER A 256 153.39 -72.11 78.08
CA SER A 256 151.92 -71.95 78.14
C SER A 256 151.48 -70.60 78.72
N ALA A 257 152.20 -70.10 79.74
CA ALA A 257 151.89 -68.82 80.38
C ALA A 257 152.11 -67.63 79.42
N VAL A 258 153.18 -67.66 78.62
CA VAL A 258 153.53 -66.58 77.68
C VAL A 258 152.50 -66.47 76.55
N ALA A 259 152.08 -67.61 75.98
CA ALA A 259 151.07 -67.63 74.91
C ALA A 259 149.68 -67.18 75.40
N GLY A 260 149.30 -67.50 76.65
CA GLY A 260 148.02 -67.09 77.24
C GLY A 260 147.91 -65.58 77.45
N VAL A 261 148.98 -64.93 77.91
CA VAL A 261 149.00 -63.47 78.13
C VAL A 261 148.90 -62.70 76.81
N GLY A 262 149.53 -63.22 75.74
CA GLY A 262 149.45 -62.61 74.40
C GLY A 262 148.04 -62.60 73.81
N TYR A 263 147.27 -63.67 74.00
CA TYR A 263 145.88 -63.75 73.54
C TYR A 263 144.95 -62.80 74.32
N TRP A 264 145.17 -62.67 75.63
CA TRP A 264 144.34 -61.83 76.50
C TRP A 264 144.50 -60.33 76.23
N LEU A 265 145.72 -59.84 75.94
CA LEU A 265 145.97 -58.41 75.69
C LEU A 265 145.41 -57.91 74.35
N VAL A 266 145.41 -58.73 73.31
CA VAL A 266 145.07 -58.29 71.94
C VAL A 266 143.63 -58.65 71.54
N GLY A 267 143.08 -59.77 72.05
CA GLY A 267 141.75 -60.25 71.69
C GLY A 267 140.60 -59.30 72.07
N GLY A 268 140.73 -58.56 73.18
CA GLY A 268 139.71 -57.60 73.63
C GLY A 268 139.52 -56.40 72.70
N LYS A 269 140.62 -55.84 72.18
CA LYS A 269 140.56 -54.68 71.26
C LYS A 269 139.99 -55.03 69.89
N ALA A 270 140.30 -56.22 69.38
CA ALA A 270 139.80 -56.69 68.08
C ALA A 270 138.26 -56.88 68.08
N LYS A 271 137.68 -57.29 69.21
CA LYS A 271 136.23 -57.49 69.34
C LYS A 271 135.45 -56.15 69.35
N GLN A 272 135.97 -55.13 70.02
CA GLN A 272 135.31 -53.83 70.15
C GLN A 272 135.25 -53.06 68.83
N GLN A 273 136.29 -53.17 68.00
CA GLN A 273 136.37 -52.46 66.70
C GLN A 273 135.31 -52.94 65.69
N SER A 274 135.05 -54.26 65.60
CA SER A 274 134.04 -54.78 64.67
C SER A 274 132.60 -54.50 65.13
N LEU A 275 132.33 -54.49 66.45
CA LEU A 275 130.99 -54.21 66.97
C LEU A 275 130.59 -52.73 66.82
N THR A 276 131.54 -51.80 66.97
CA THR A 276 131.27 -50.36 66.81
C THR A 276 130.91 -50.00 65.36
N GLN A 277 131.60 -50.59 64.38
CA GLN A 277 131.30 -50.37 62.96
C GLN A 277 129.93 -50.96 62.57
N TYR A 278 129.55 -52.09 63.16
CA TYR A 278 128.25 -52.70 62.91
C TYR A 278 127.09 -51.90 63.53
N ALA A 279 127.29 -51.25 64.68
CA ALA A 279 126.32 -50.33 65.26
C ALA A 279 125.94 -49.17 64.30
N GLN A 280 126.91 -48.67 63.52
CA GLN A 280 126.67 -47.61 62.53
C GLN A 280 125.83 -48.11 61.33
N ILE A 281 126.04 -49.35 60.91
CA ILE A 281 125.25 -49.97 59.82
C ILE A 281 123.78 -50.12 60.25
N LEU A 282 123.52 -50.54 61.49
CA LEU A 282 122.17 -50.67 62.03
C LEU A 282 121.42 -49.32 62.05
N GLY A 283 122.09 -48.21 62.40
CA GLY A 283 121.48 -46.88 62.39
C GLY A 283 121.07 -46.39 61.00
N LEU A 284 121.86 -46.68 59.97
CA LEU A 284 121.55 -46.31 58.58
C LEU A 284 120.40 -47.14 57.98
N LEU A 285 120.27 -48.41 58.38
CA LEU A 285 119.16 -49.28 57.98
C LEU A 285 117.80 -48.77 58.52
N GLU A 286 117.77 -48.29 59.76
CA GLU A 286 116.55 -47.75 60.36
C GLU A 286 116.11 -46.45 59.64
N GLN A 287 117.05 -45.56 59.33
CA GLN A 287 116.76 -44.34 58.57
C GLN A 287 116.26 -44.63 57.14
N ALA A 288 116.65 -45.75 56.52
CA ALA A 288 116.20 -46.11 55.18
C ALA A 288 114.70 -46.47 55.15
N GLY A 289 114.19 -47.08 56.22
CA GLY A 289 112.78 -47.42 56.38
C GLY A 289 111.86 -46.22 56.64
N ASP A 290 112.39 -45.12 57.18
CA ASP A 290 111.64 -43.87 57.38
C ASP A 290 111.43 -43.10 56.07
N TRP A 291 112.47 -43.01 55.23
CA TRP A 291 112.39 -42.32 53.94
C TRP A 291 111.52 -43.07 52.91
N GLU A 292 111.46 -44.40 52.97
CA GLU A 292 110.55 -45.19 52.15
C GLU A 292 109.08 -44.81 52.41
N ARG A 293 108.71 -44.62 53.68
CA ARG A 293 107.35 -44.24 54.09
C ARG A 293 107.00 -42.82 53.64
N ALA A 294 107.92 -41.86 53.84
CA ALA A 294 107.71 -40.47 53.46
C ALA A 294 107.50 -40.29 51.94
N ALA A 295 108.27 -40.98 51.10
CA ALA A 295 108.13 -40.91 49.65
C ALA A 295 106.82 -41.52 49.12
N GLN A 296 106.26 -42.51 49.83
CA GLN A 296 105.00 -43.16 49.47
C GLN A 296 103.78 -42.26 49.71
N ASP A 297 103.82 -41.42 50.75
CA ASP A 297 102.74 -40.50 51.07
C ASP A 297 102.73 -39.27 50.13
N GLU A 298 103.90 -38.77 49.73
CA GLU A 298 104.02 -37.66 48.79
C GLU A 298 103.42 -37.98 47.40
N ALA A 299 103.64 -39.20 46.89
CA ALA A 299 103.08 -39.65 45.62
C ALA A 299 101.53 -39.75 45.63
N ARG A 300 100.93 -40.04 46.80
CA ARG A 300 99.47 -40.14 46.96
C ARG A 300 98.78 -38.78 46.93
N ASP A 301 99.39 -37.76 47.53
CA ASP A 301 98.79 -36.44 47.57
C ASP A 301 98.84 -35.71 46.22
N GLN A 302 99.92 -35.89 45.45
CA GLN A 302 100.01 -35.32 44.10
C GLN A 302 98.93 -35.89 43.14
N SER A 303 98.60 -37.18 43.27
CA SER A 303 97.52 -37.82 42.49
C SER A 303 96.13 -37.27 42.85
N ARG A 304 95.84 -37.09 44.14
CA ARG A 304 94.55 -36.55 44.63
C ARG A 304 94.27 -35.13 44.14
N GLN A 305 95.29 -34.27 44.08
CA GLN A 305 95.12 -32.89 43.61
C GLN A 305 94.77 -32.82 42.12
N LYS A 306 95.34 -33.70 41.30
CA LYS A 306 95.09 -33.74 39.85
C LYS A 306 93.68 -34.26 39.52
N ALA A 307 93.20 -35.24 40.27
CA ALA A 307 91.82 -35.74 40.15
C ALA A 307 90.76 -34.64 40.45
N LYS A 308 90.96 -33.84 41.50
CA LYS A 308 90.05 -32.74 41.86
C LYS A 308 89.92 -31.67 40.76
N LYS A 309 91.03 -31.27 40.12
CA LYS A 309 91.01 -30.27 39.05
C LYS A 309 90.19 -30.72 37.84
N ILE A 310 90.30 -31.98 37.44
CA ILE A 310 89.59 -32.53 36.27
C ILE A 310 88.07 -32.56 36.51
N THR A 311 87.62 -32.90 37.72
CA THR A 311 86.18 -32.89 38.06
C THR A 311 85.61 -31.47 38.10
N GLN A 312 86.39 -30.48 38.53
CA GLN A 312 85.93 -29.09 38.63
C GLN A 312 85.72 -28.45 37.24
N THR A 313 86.60 -28.73 36.28
CA THR A 313 86.44 -28.27 34.89
C THR A 313 85.14 -28.81 34.26
N LYS A 314 84.86 -30.11 34.43
CA LYS A 314 83.61 -30.73 33.93
C LYS A 314 82.34 -30.01 34.41
N ASN A 315 82.28 -29.67 35.69
CA ASN A 315 81.08 -29.07 36.27
C ASN A 315 80.84 -27.63 35.79
N ASN A 316 81.90 -26.86 35.55
CA ASN A 316 81.79 -25.50 35.03
C ASN A 316 81.33 -25.46 33.56
N ASP A 317 81.82 -26.39 32.73
CA ASP A 317 81.43 -26.47 31.32
C ASP A 317 79.95 -26.87 31.16
N LEU A 318 79.46 -27.79 32.00
CA LEU A 318 78.04 -28.18 32.04
C LEU A 318 77.14 -27.03 32.52
N ALA A 319 77.56 -26.27 33.53
CA ALA A 319 76.80 -25.11 34.02
C ALA A 319 76.71 -23.98 32.97
N THR A 320 77.79 -23.75 32.22
CA THR A 320 77.83 -22.75 31.14
C THR A 320 76.89 -23.13 29.98
N ALA A 321 76.84 -24.41 29.61
CA ALA A 321 75.91 -24.90 28.59
C ALA A 321 74.43 -24.74 29.01
N GLN A 322 74.13 -24.90 30.30
CA GLN A 322 72.79 -24.69 30.86
C GLN A 322 72.38 -23.20 30.82
N ALA A 323 73.25 -22.28 31.22
CA ALA A 323 72.96 -20.84 31.22
C ALA A 323 72.71 -20.27 29.81
N ILE A 324 73.46 -20.72 28.80
CA ILE A 324 73.27 -20.31 27.40
C ILE A 324 71.89 -20.76 26.87
N ARG A 325 71.42 -21.95 27.29
CA ARG A 325 70.08 -22.43 26.94
C ARG A 325 69.00 -21.54 27.56
N ASP A 326 69.12 -21.22 28.84
CA ASP A 326 68.10 -20.46 29.58
C ASP A 326 67.92 -19.07 28.96
N GLN A 327 69.03 -18.37 28.66
CA GLN A 327 69.00 -17.08 27.97
C GLN A 327 68.40 -17.15 26.56
N ALA A 328 68.66 -18.24 25.82
CA ALA A 328 68.10 -18.43 24.49
C ALA A 328 66.60 -18.76 24.51
N VAL A 329 66.13 -19.49 25.53
CA VAL A 329 64.70 -19.78 25.74
C VAL A 329 63.93 -18.49 26.08
N GLU A 330 64.44 -17.69 27.01
CA GLU A 330 63.82 -16.42 27.41
C GLU A 330 63.67 -15.45 26.23
N LYS A 331 64.72 -15.34 25.40
CA LYS A 331 64.67 -14.52 24.18
C LYS A 331 63.66 -15.04 23.15
N ASN A 332 63.50 -16.36 23.03
CA ASN A 332 62.52 -16.97 22.13
C ASN A 332 61.07 -16.75 22.62
N GLU A 333 60.86 -16.79 23.92
CA GLU A 333 59.56 -16.54 24.56
C GLU A 333 59.15 -15.07 24.45
N ALA A 334 60.07 -14.13 24.71
CA ALA A 334 59.84 -12.70 24.52
C ALA A 334 59.50 -12.36 23.06
N ARG A 335 60.18 -12.99 22.09
CA ARG A 335 59.87 -12.80 20.66
C ARG A 335 58.48 -13.31 20.30
N LYS A 336 58.07 -14.46 20.81
CA LYS A 336 56.71 -15.00 20.61
C LYS A 336 55.64 -14.07 21.18
N GLN A 337 55.85 -13.52 22.37
CA GLN A 337 54.90 -12.59 23.00
C GLN A 337 54.77 -11.30 22.18
N ALA A 338 55.89 -10.70 21.75
CA ALA A 338 55.87 -9.50 20.92
C ALA A 338 55.19 -9.71 19.56
N GLU A 339 55.45 -10.84 18.89
CA GLU A 339 54.77 -11.21 17.63
C GLU A 339 53.26 -11.44 17.82
N ALA A 340 52.87 -12.05 18.95
CA ALA A 340 51.45 -12.27 19.29
C ALA A 340 50.71 -10.96 19.58
N GLU A 341 51.31 -10.04 20.35
CA GLU A 341 50.73 -8.73 20.65
C GLU A 341 50.63 -7.84 19.41
N HIS A 342 51.63 -7.86 18.53
CA HIS A 342 51.60 -7.12 17.27
C HIS A 342 50.49 -7.64 16.35
N THR A 343 50.36 -8.97 16.22
CA THR A 343 49.32 -9.59 15.39
C THR A 343 47.92 -9.33 15.97
N LYS A 344 47.77 -9.30 17.30
CA LYS A 344 46.52 -8.95 17.98
C LYS A 344 46.11 -7.50 17.71
N ARG A 345 47.04 -6.53 17.85
CA ARG A 345 46.76 -5.11 17.58
C ARG A 345 46.31 -4.87 16.14
N LEU A 346 46.99 -5.47 15.17
CA LEU A 346 46.57 -5.38 13.77
C LEU A 346 45.18 -5.94 13.52
N LEU A 347 44.80 -7.04 14.19
CA LEU A 347 43.44 -7.59 14.10
C LEU A 347 42.42 -6.64 14.70
N GLU A 348 42.69 -6.06 15.87
CA GLU A 348 41.81 -5.08 16.52
C GLU A 348 41.61 -3.82 15.65
N GLU A 349 42.67 -3.31 15.02
CA GLU A 349 42.58 -2.18 14.10
C GLU A 349 41.76 -2.50 12.83
N GLU A 350 42.02 -3.63 12.18
CA GLU A 350 41.31 -4.02 10.96
C GLU A 350 39.85 -4.42 11.24
N THR A 351 39.56 -5.01 12.41
CA THR A 351 38.18 -5.28 12.83
C THR A 351 37.42 -4.00 13.17
N ALA A 352 38.07 -3.01 13.79
CA ALA A 352 37.46 -1.70 14.03
C ALA A 352 37.14 -0.96 12.72
N LYS A 353 38.05 -1.00 11.73
CA LYS A 353 37.79 -0.44 10.38
C LYS A 353 36.63 -1.15 9.69
N ALA A 354 36.61 -2.49 9.73
CA ALA A 354 35.52 -3.27 9.15
C ALA A 354 34.16 -2.98 9.82
N GLN A 355 34.16 -2.76 11.14
CA GLN A 355 32.97 -2.35 11.89
C GLN A 355 32.50 -0.96 11.46
N GLN A 356 33.42 -0.01 11.32
CA GLN A 356 33.09 1.34 10.87
C GLN A 356 32.47 1.34 9.47
N THR A 357 33.04 0.61 8.50
CA THR A 357 32.46 0.50 7.14
C THR A 357 31.07 -0.14 7.16
N HIS A 358 30.85 -1.13 8.02
CA HIS A 358 29.52 -1.72 8.21
C HIS A 358 28.51 -0.71 8.76
N ASP A 359 28.89 0.04 9.79
CA ASP A 359 28.01 1.03 10.43
C ASP A 359 27.70 2.20 9.49
N GLU A 360 28.68 2.64 8.68
CA GLU A 360 28.50 3.62 7.61
C GLU A 360 27.51 3.11 6.53
N ALA A 361 27.65 1.86 6.09
CA ALA A 361 26.75 1.27 5.09
C ALA A 361 25.31 1.11 5.61
N LEU A 362 25.13 0.76 6.89
CA LEU A 362 23.82 0.74 7.54
C LEU A 362 23.23 2.14 7.68
N ALA A 363 24.04 3.12 8.11
CA ALA A 363 23.62 4.51 8.25
C ALA A 363 23.22 5.12 6.89
N GLU A 364 23.94 4.81 5.80
CA GLU A 364 23.56 5.23 4.45
C GLU A 364 22.19 4.65 4.03
N ALA A 365 21.96 3.36 4.30
CA ALA A 365 20.67 2.73 4.02
C ALA A 365 19.54 3.35 4.88
N GLU A 366 19.78 3.58 6.17
CA GLU A 366 18.80 4.19 7.08
C GLU A 366 18.55 5.68 6.82
N ALA A 367 19.51 6.39 6.22
CA ALA A 367 19.30 7.75 5.77
C ALA A 367 18.53 7.83 4.44
N LYS A 368 18.67 6.81 3.57
CA LYS A 368 18.10 6.84 2.22
C LYS A 368 16.66 6.32 2.14
N PHE A 369 16.38 5.15 2.70
CA PHE A 369 15.14 4.43 2.43
C PHE A 369 13.93 4.89 3.27
N PRO A 370 14.04 5.17 4.59
CA PRO A 370 12.91 5.65 5.38
C PRO A 370 12.30 6.96 4.86
N PRO A 371 13.06 8.02 4.52
CA PRO A 371 12.48 9.23 3.93
C PRO A 371 11.78 8.98 2.60
N GLN A 372 12.23 8.01 1.79
CA GLN A 372 11.56 7.63 0.54
C GLN A 372 10.24 6.89 0.80
N LEU A 373 10.18 6.05 1.84
CA LEU A 373 8.94 5.39 2.25
C LEU A 373 7.92 6.40 2.81
N ASP A 374 8.38 7.39 3.58
CA ASP A 374 7.53 8.47 4.10
C ASP A 374 7.02 9.37 2.96
N ALA A 375 7.90 9.78 2.04
CA ALA A 375 7.51 10.55 0.85
C ALA A 375 6.50 9.78 -0.02
N LEU A 376 6.67 8.46 -0.17
CA LEU A 376 5.71 7.61 -0.89
C LEU A 376 4.35 7.55 -0.16
N ALA A 377 4.34 7.54 1.17
CA ALA A 377 3.12 7.55 1.97
C ALA A 377 2.38 8.90 1.86
N GLU A 378 3.10 10.02 1.90
CA GLU A 378 2.54 11.36 1.66
C GLU A 378 1.98 11.51 0.25
N GLN A 379 2.70 11.00 -0.76
CA GLN A 379 2.23 11.01 -2.14
C GLN A 379 0.94 10.18 -2.29
N ARG A 380 0.88 8.99 -1.69
CA ARG A 380 -0.33 8.16 -1.68
C ARG A 380 -1.51 8.90 -1.05
N LEU A 381 -1.30 9.55 0.09
CA LEU A 381 -2.35 10.31 0.77
C LEU A 381 -2.88 11.43 -0.14
N THR A 382 -1.96 12.18 -0.76
CA THR A 382 -2.29 13.30 -1.65
C THR A 382 -3.09 12.82 -2.88
N GLU A 383 -2.63 11.78 -3.58
CA GLU A 383 -3.32 11.26 -4.77
C GLU A 383 -4.67 10.63 -4.42
N THR A 384 -4.79 9.96 -3.28
CA THR A 384 -6.07 9.41 -2.81
C THR A 384 -7.07 10.53 -2.46
N GLN A 385 -6.59 11.61 -1.83
CA GLN A 385 -7.42 12.79 -1.54
C GLN A 385 -7.88 13.48 -2.83
N GLN A 386 -6.99 13.68 -3.80
CA GLN A 386 -7.33 14.25 -5.10
C GLN A 386 -8.38 13.42 -5.84
N ASN A 387 -8.26 12.09 -5.85
CA ASN A 387 -9.26 11.21 -6.45
C ASN A 387 -10.62 11.32 -5.72
N ALA A 388 -10.62 11.37 -4.38
CA ALA A 388 -11.84 11.56 -3.60
C ALA A 388 -12.51 12.92 -3.87
N GLU A 389 -11.72 13.99 -3.98
CA GLU A 389 -12.21 15.33 -4.34
C GLU A 389 -12.80 15.35 -5.75
N GLN A 390 -12.13 14.76 -6.74
CA GLN A 390 -12.63 14.63 -8.11
C GLN A 390 -13.96 13.88 -8.16
N TYR A 391 -14.06 12.75 -7.45
CA TYR A 391 -15.32 11.99 -7.35
C TYR A 391 -16.45 12.83 -6.75
N GLN A 392 -16.20 13.56 -5.65
CA GLN A 392 -17.20 14.46 -5.06
C GLN A 392 -17.60 15.61 -5.97
N GLN A 393 -16.64 16.18 -6.72
CA GLN A 393 -16.92 17.22 -7.71
C GLN A 393 -17.79 16.68 -8.85
N ARG A 394 -17.48 15.51 -9.40
CA ARG A 394 -18.31 14.86 -10.43
C ARG A 394 -19.73 14.59 -9.93
N LYS A 395 -19.87 14.05 -8.72
CA LYS A 395 -21.18 13.80 -8.11
C LYS A 395 -21.98 15.09 -7.91
N THR A 396 -21.34 16.15 -7.45
CA THR A 396 -21.97 17.47 -7.27
C THR A 396 -22.38 18.06 -8.62
N GLN A 397 -21.52 17.97 -9.63
CA GLN A 397 -21.81 18.46 -10.97
C GLN A 397 -22.96 17.67 -11.64
N ALA A 398 -23.01 16.35 -11.44
CA ALA A 398 -24.11 15.51 -11.88
C ALA A 398 -25.44 15.94 -11.23
N GLN A 399 -25.42 16.21 -9.92
CA GLN A 399 -26.60 16.71 -9.18
C GLN A 399 -27.05 18.08 -9.70
N VAL A 400 -26.12 19.02 -9.91
CA VAL A 400 -26.45 20.35 -10.45
C VAL A 400 -27.05 20.26 -11.84
N THR A 401 -26.49 19.41 -12.71
CA THR A 401 -27.01 19.17 -14.07
C THR A 401 -28.40 18.56 -14.04
N HIS A 402 -28.59 17.54 -13.19
CA HIS A 402 -29.89 16.90 -12.97
C HIS A 402 -30.93 17.92 -12.50
N ASP A 403 -30.62 18.71 -11.46
CA ASP A 403 -31.55 19.67 -10.87
C ASP A 403 -31.92 20.79 -11.84
N ALA A 404 -30.95 21.26 -12.64
CA ALA A 404 -31.20 22.25 -13.69
C ALA A 404 -32.12 21.68 -14.80
N ALA A 405 -31.86 20.45 -15.26
CA ALA A 405 -32.69 19.80 -16.27
C ALA A 405 -34.11 19.51 -15.75
N TRP A 406 -34.21 19.04 -14.50
CA TRP A 406 -35.48 18.81 -13.81
C TRP A 406 -36.27 20.10 -13.63
N LEU A 407 -35.61 21.19 -13.21
CA LEU A 407 -36.26 22.49 -13.04
C LEU A 407 -36.78 23.03 -14.38
N ALA A 408 -35.98 22.94 -15.46
CA ALA A 408 -36.40 23.36 -16.79
C ALA A 408 -37.60 22.56 -17.30
N MET A 409 -37.56 21.23 -17.17
CA MET A 409 -38.65 20.33 -17.56
C MET A 409 -39.92 20.61 -16.74
N SER A 410 -39.80 20.70 -15.41
CA SER A 410 -40.94 20.93 -14.53
C SER A 410 -41.56 22.32 -14.71
N THR A 411 -40.76 23.34 -14.99
CA THR A 411 -41.23 24.70 -15.29
C THR A 411 -41.99 24.71 -16.62
N ARG A 412 -41.41 24.15 -17.69
CA ARG A 412 -42.07 24.03 -19.00
C ARG A 412 -43.41 23.31 -18.91
N TRP A 413 -43.47 22.21 -18.16
CA TRP A 413 -44.71 21.47 -17.94
C TRP A 413 -45.76 22.30 -17.20
N ARG A 414 -45.39 22.93 -16.08
CA ARG A 414 -46.33 23.71 -15.26
C ARG A 414 -46.85 24.95 -15.98
N GLU A 415 -45.96 25.70 -16.62
CA GLU A 415 -46.31 26.90 -17.37
C GLU A 415 -47.19 26.56 -18.57
N GLY A 416 -46.79 25.58 -19.38
CA GLY A 416 -47.58 25.14 -20.54
C GLY A 416 -48.95 24.59 -20.16
N PHE A 417 -49.04 23.80 -19.09
CA PHE A 417 -50.33 23.35 -18.57
C PHE A 417 -51.20 24.53 -18.09
N GLN A 418 -50.61 25.49 -17.37
CA GLN A 418 -51.33 26.64 -16.84
C GLN A 418 -51.82 27.57 -17.95
N GLU A 419 -51.05 27.76 -19.03
CA GLU A 419 -51.48 28.50 -20.21
C GLU A 419 -52.72 27.89 -20.86
N ILE A 420 -52.70 26.57 -21.11
CA ILE A 420 -53.85 25.84 -21.66
C ILE A 420 -55.06 25.93 -20.72
N ALA A 421 -54.84 25.71 -19.42
CA ALA A 421 -55.89 25.81 -18.42
C ALA A 421 -56.52 27.21 -18.36
N ASN A 422 -55.70 28.26 -18.45
CA ASN A 422 -56.16 29.65 -18.45
C ASN A 422 -56.97 29.97 -19.72
N GLU A 423 -56.55 29.48 -20.88
CA GLU A 423 -57.29 29.72 -22.13
C GLU A 423 -58.66 29.03 -22.12
N LEU A 424 -58.73 27.78 -21.66
CA LEU A 424 -60.02 27.07 -21.48
C LEU A 424 -60.90 27.73 -20.41
N ALA A 425 -60.31 28.19 -19.31
CA ALA A 425 -61.03 28.95 -18.27
C ALA A 425 -61.56 30.28 -18.80
N ALA A 426 -60.83 30.97 -19.68
CA ALA A 426 -61.28 32.19 -20.34
C ALA A 426 -62.44 31.91 -21.32
N MET A 427 -62.37 30.83 -22.10
CA MET A 427 -63.51 30.39 -22.93
C MET A 427 -64.74 30.12 -22.07
N ARG A 428 -64.58 29.41 -20.94
CA ARG A 428 -65.67 29.13 -20.01
C ARG A 428 -66.26 30.40 -19.40
N ALA A 429 -65.43 31.34 -18.93
CA ALA A 429 -65.89 32.61 -18.37
C ALA A 429 -66.66 33.44 -19.41
N THR A 430 -66.22 33.42 -20.68
CA THR A 430 -66.98 34.04 -21.78
C THR A 430 -68.32 33.34 -21.99
N CYS A 431 -68.37 32.00 -21.92
CA CYS A 431 -69.62 31.25 -22.01
C CYS A 431 -70.56 31.55 -20.83
N GLU A 432 -70.08 31.57 -19.59
CA GLU A 432 -70.88 31.90 -18.40
C GLU A 432 -71.53 33.30 -18.50
N ARG A 433 -70.83 34.27 -19.09
CA ARG A 433 -71.36 35.62 -19.33
C ARG A 433 -72.41 35.68 -20.44
N LEU A 434 -72.21 34.94 -21.53
CA LEU A 434 -73.11 34.94 -22.68
C LEU A 434 -74.31 34.00 -22.51
N PHE A 435 -74.13 32.93 -21.74
CA PHE A 435 -75.05 31.80 -21.57
C PHE A 435 -75.23 31.49 -20.08
N PRO A 436 -75.79 32.42 -19.27
CA PRO A 436 -75.98 32.19 -17.84
C PRO A 436 -76.93 31.03 -17.57
N ASP A 437 -76.86 30.44 -16.37
CA ASP A 437 -77.87 29.47 -15.94
C ASP A 437 -79.17 30.19 -15.57
N TRP A 438 -80.16 30.09 -16.46
CA TRP A 438 -81.47 30.71 -16.30
C TRP A 438 -82.32 30.09 -15.18
N SER A 439 -81.89 28.98 -14.60
CA SER A 439 -82.53 28.40 -13.41
C SER A 439 -82.26 29.24 -12.16
N THR A 440 -81.14 29.98 -12.15
CA THR A 440 -80.64 30.72 -10.98
C THR A 440 -80.43 32.21 -11.26
N THR A 441 -80.17 32.59 -12.51
CA THR A 441 -79.90 33.97 -12.92
C THR A 441 -81.20 34.74 -13.13
N GLU A 442 -81.29 35.93 -12.53
CA GLU A 442 -82.42 36.84 -12.72
C GLU A 442 -82.23 37.69 -13.98
N TRP A 443 -83.31 37.92 -14.73
CA TRP A 443 -83.27 38.62 -16.01
C TRP A 443 -82.60 40.00 -15.95
N ASN A 444 -82.88 40.76 -14.88
CA ASN A 444 -82.38 42.13 -14.72
C ASN A 444 -80.88 42.21 -14.37
N ASP A 445 -80.29 41.10 -13.91
CA ASP A 445 -78.86 41.02 -13.55
C ASP A 445 -78.00 40.63 -14.75
N TRP A 446 -78.62 40.20 -15.85
CA TRP A 446 -77.95 39.82 -17.08
C TRP A 446 -78.03 40.93 -18.12
N GLN A 447 -76.91 41.17 -18.81
CA GLN A 447 -76.85 42.11 -19.91
C GLN A 447 -76.84 41.37 -21.25
N ARG A 448 -77.84 41.67 -22.09
CA ARG A 448 -77.91 41.11 -23.44
C ARG A 448 -76.67 41.49 -24.27
N PRO A 449 -76.09 40.54 -25.02
CA PRO A 449 -75.04 40.84 -25.98
C PRO A 449 -75.51 41.79 -27.09
N ALA A 450 -74.73 42.85 -27.34
CA ALA A 450 -74.99 43.78 -28.44
C ALA A 450 -74.60 43.21 -29.82
N GLU A 451 -73.71 42.22 -29.83
CA GLU A 451 -73.22 41.53 -31.02
C GLU A 451 -73.53 40.03 -30.92
N PRO A 452 -73.76 39.34 -32.05
CA PRO A 452 -73.95 37.90 -32.06
C PRO A 452 -72.68 37.19 -31.55
N PRO A 453 -72.81 36.16 -30.70
CA PRO A 453 -71.66 35.42 -30.20
C PRO A 453 -71.04 34.56 -31.32
N PRO A 454 -69.73 34.27 -31.27
CA PRO A 454 -69.08 33.42 -32.27
C PRO A 454 -69.53 31.94 -32.21
N ALA A 455 -70.06 31.49 -31.07
CA ALA A 455 -70.56 30.14 -30.85
C ALA A 455 -71.73 30.14 -29.88
N ILE A 456 -72.61 29.14 -29.95
CA ILE A 456 -73.65 28.90 -28.95
C ILE A 456 -73.29 27.69 -28.10
N GLN A 457 -73.32 27.84 -26.77
CA GLN A 457 -73.06 26.73 -25.85
C GLN A 457 -74.27 25.79 -25.76
N PHE A 458 -74.03 24.48 -25.83
CA PHE A 458 -75.04 23.43 -25.64
C PHE A 458 -74.78 22.54 -24.42
N GLY A 459 -73.65 22.73 -23.74
CA GLY A 459 -73.28 21.97 -22.55
C GLY A 459 -71.82 22.17 -22.13
N SER A 460 -71.28 21.20 -21.41
CA SER A 460 -69.87 21.12 -21.02
C SER A 460 -69.34 19.69 -21.02
N CYS A 461 -68.04 19.55 -21.24
CA CYS A 461 -67.31 18.30 -21.18
C CYS A 461 -66.18 18.39 -20.16
N ARG A 462 -66.10 17.39 -19.28
CA ARG A 462 -65.02 17.27 -18.31
C ARG A 462 -63.89 16.41 -18.88
N LEU A 463 -62.69 16.99 -19.05
CA LEU A 463 -61.48 16.30 -19.46
C LEU A 463 -60.61 15.96 -18.25
N PRO A 464 -60.69 14.74 -17.72
CA PRO A 464 -59.75 14.28 -16.70
C PRO A 464 -58.37 14.05 -17.32
N LEU A 465 -57.31 14.51 -16.65
CA LEU A 465 -55.93 14.30 -17.09
C LEU A 465 -55.53 12.83 -17.18
N SER A 466 -56.23 11.93 -16.48
CA SER A 466 -56.01 10.48 -16.57
C SER A 466 -56.38 9.88 -17.92
N VAL A 467 -57.21 10.55 -18.72
CA VAL A 467 -57.57 10.11 -20.08
C VAL A 467 -56.54 10.58 -21.11
N VAL A 468 -55.79 11.64 -20.79
CA VAL A 468 -54.64 12.10 -21.59
C VAL A 468 -53.49 11.15 -21.32
N LYS A 469 -52.91 10.58 -22.38
CA LYS A 469 -51.77 9.67 -22.22
C LYS A 469 -50.61 10.46 -21.60
N ASN A 470 -50.01 9.91 -20.55
CA ASN A 470 -49.00 10.60 -19.75
C ASN A 470 -49.49 11.90 -19.07
N GLY A 471 -50.79 12.20 -19.02
CA GLY A 471 -51.30 13.46 -18.48
C GLY A 471 -51.06 13.63 -16.97
N VAL A 472 -50.99 12.52 -16.22
CA VAL A 472 -50.67 12.50 -14.79
C VAL A 472 -49.28 11.89 -14.62
N SER A 473 -48.35 12.63 -13.98
CA SER A 473 -47.03 12.10 -13.62
C SER A 473 -47.11 11.25 -12.34
N ASP A 474 -46.25 10.24 -12.25
CA ASP A 474 -46.07 9.45 -11.04
C ASP A 474 -45.45 10.28 -9.91
N ASP A 475 -44.58 11.25 -10.23
CA ASP A 475 -44.03 12.20 -9.27
C ASP A 475 -45.09 13.23 -8.81
N PRO A 476 -45.44 13.28 -7.50
CA PRO A 476 -46.41 14.25 -6.97
C PRO A 476 -46.05 15.72 -7.22
N ARG A 477 -44.75 16.06 -7.35
CA ARG A 477 -44.25 17.42 -7.59
C ARG A 477 -44.55 17.93 -9.00
N LEU A 478 -44.84 17.02 -9.93
CA LEU A 478 -45.21 17.33 -11.31
C LEU A 478 -46.73 17.28 -11.53
N ARG A 479 -47.52 16.83 -10.55
CA ARG A 479 -48.99 16.82 -10.67
C ARG A 479 -49.54 18.25 -10.54
N PRO A 480 -50.28 18.76 -11.54
CA PRO A 480 -50.93 20.05 -11.42
C PRO A 480 -51.97 20.07 -10.28
N LYS A 481 -52.27 21.25 -9.74
CA LYS A 481 -53.26 21.42 -8.66
C LYS A 481 -54.65 20.92 -9.06
N GLN A 482 -55.03 21.13 -10.33
CA GLN A 482 -56.27 20.63 -10.90
C GLN A 482 -55.96 19.49 -11.87
N THR A 483 -56.59 18.34 -11.65
CA THR A 483 -56.39 17.12 -12.46
C THR A 483 -57.48 16.91 -13.51
N HIS A 484 -58.31 17.92 -13.72
CA HIS A 484 -59.34 17.94 -14.76
C HIS A 484 -59.47 19.37 -15.30
N LEU A 485 -59.85 19.47 -16.57
CA LEU A 485 -60.16 20.70 -17.28
C LEU A 485 -61.61 20.64 -17.73
N GLU A 486 -62.33 21.75 -17.60
CA GLU A 486 -63.71 21.88 -18.09
C GLU A 486 -63.70 22.56 -19.45
N LEU A 487 -64.28 21.91 -20.46
CA LEU A 487 -64.40 22.42 -21.81
C LEU A 487 -65.87 22.78 -22.06
N PRO A 488 -66.20 24.02 -22.47
CA PRO A 488 -67.55 24.30 -22.92
C PRO A 488 -67.82 23.52 -24.21
N ALA A 489 -69.00 22.90 -24.30
CA ALA A 489 -69.46 22.22 -25.50
C ALA A 489 -70.16 23.25 -26.40
N LEU A 490 -69.57 23.50 -27.56
CA LEU A 490 -69.88 24.65 -28.40
C LEU A 490 -70.41 24.24 -29.77
N MET A 491 -71.37 25.01 -30.28
CA MET A 491 -71.77 25.08 -31.68
C MET A 491 -71.21 26.39 -32.27
N PRO A 492 -69.94 26.43 -32.73
CA PRO A 492 -69.41 27.59 -33.43
C PRO A 492 -70.20 27.88 -34.69
N LEU A 493 -70.56 29.15 -34.89
CA LEU A 493 -71.44 29.59 -35.97
C LEU A 493 -70.74 29.66 -37.34
N ASP A 494 -69.42 29.50 -37.36
CA ASP A 494 -68.55 29.45 -38.54
C ASP A 494 -67.95 28.06 -38.78
N GLU A 495 -67.65 27.29 -37.72
CA GLU A 495 -67.05 25.94 -37.83
C GLU A 495 -68.08 24.81 -37.87
N LEU A 496 -69.07 24.81 -36.97
CA LEU A 496 -70.08 23.75 -36.83
C LEU A 496 -71.49 24.39 -36.74
N PRO A 497 -71.95 25.10 -37.78
CA PRO A 497 -73.13 25.96 -37.71
C PRO A 497 -74.48 25.22 -37.69
N ARG A 498 -74.46 23.93 -37.34
CA ARG A 498 -75.61 23.04 -37.34
C ARG A 498 -75.57 22.18 -36.08
N LEU A 499 -76.72 21.96 -35.46
CA LEU A 499 -76.87 20.98 -34.40
C LEU A 499 -77.81 19.88 -34.87
N VAL A 500 -77.33 18.64 -34.85
CA VAL A 500 -78.10 17.47 -35.25
C VAL A 500 -78.15 16.48 -34.10
N VAL A 501 -79.34 16.10 -33.66
CA VAL A 501 -79.55 15.12 -32.60
C VAL A 501 -80.22 13.89 -33.17
N SER A 502 -79.50 12.77 -33.25
CA SER A 502 -80.03 11.48 -33.71
C SER A 502 -80.46 10.64 -32.53
N ALA A 503 -81.75 10.32 -32.43
CA ALA A 503 -82.30 9.55 -31.32
C ALA A 503 -83.47 8.65 -31.74
N GLU A 504 -83.75 7.66 -30.89
CA GLU A 504 -84.91 6.77 -31.00
C GLU A 504 -85.52 6.53 -29.61
N GLY A 505 -86.78 6.07 -29.58
CA GLY A 505 -87.47 5.73 -28.34
C GLY A 505 -87.45 6.86 -27.31
N ALA A 506 -86.97 6.55 -26.09
CA ALA A 506 -86.87 7.52 -24.99
C ALA A 506 -85.92 8.70 -25.29
N GLY A 507 -84.93 8.50 -26.18
CA GLY A 507 -83.97 9.55 -26.56
C GLY A 507 -84.60 10.70 -27.34
N LYS A 508 -85.77 10.50 -27.96
CA LYS A 508 -86.49 11.56 -28.67
C LYS A 508 -86.84 12.74 -27.76
N LYS A 509 -87.21 12.45 -26.51
CA LYS A 509 -87.50 13.49 -25.52
C LYS A 509 -86.25 14.30 -25.21
N ALA A 510 -85.12 13.64 -24.98
CA ALA A 510 -83.84 14.30 -24.76
C ALA A 510 -83.42 15.15 -25.98
N ALA A 511 -83.68 14.68 -27.20
CA ALA A 511 -83.43 15.46 -28.41
C ALA A 511 -84.25 16.75 -28.45
N VAL A 512 -85.55 16.68 -28.15
CA VAL A 512 -86.42 17.87 -28.07
C VAL A 512 -85.94 18.83 -26.98
N GLU A 513 -85.58 18.33 -25.79
CA GLU A 513 -85.06 19.16 -24.69
C GLU A 513 -83.79 19.92 -25.10
N VAL A 514 -82.87 19.29 -25.83
CA VAL A 514 -81.68 19.97 -26.38
C VAL A 514 -82.06 21.04 -27.40
N LEU A 515 -82.99 20.74 -28.33
CA LEU A 515 -83.44 21.73 -29.32
C LEU A 515 -84.06 22.96 -28.64
N GLN A 516 -84.91 22.74 -27.63
CA GLN A 516 -85.51 23.84 -26.86
C GLN A 516 -84.47 24.64 -26.07
N ALA A 517 -83.51 23.97 -25.42
CA ALA A 517 -82.42 24.64 -24.71
C ALA A 517 -81.61 25.52 -25.68
N MET A 518 -81.28 25.00 -26.86
CA MET A 518 -80.59 25.76 -27.90
C MET A 518 -81.43 26.93 -28.42
N MET A 519 -82.74 26.76 -28.61
CA MET A 519 -83.63 27.87 -28.98
C MET A 519 -83.57 29.00 -27.93
N LEU A 520 -83.65 28.67 -26.64
CA LEU A 520 -83.51 29.66 -25.58
C LEU A 520 -82.14 30.34 -25.62
N ARG A 521 -81.06 29.58 -25.83
CA ARG A 521 -79.70 30.12 -25.94
C ARG A 521 -79.54 31.08 -27.12
N PHE A 522 -80.04 30.74 -28.30
CA PHE A 522 -80.07 31.66 -29.44
C PHE A 522 -80.89 32.91 -29.11
N LEU A 523 -82.06 32.73 -28.50
CA LEU A 523 -82.96 33.83 -28.17
C LEU A 523 -82.36 34.84 -27.19
N THR A 524 -81.61 34.37 -26.19
CA THR A 524 -80.96 35.26 -25.21
C THR A 524 -79.60 35.75 -25.68
N ALA A 525 -78.83 34.96 -26.43
CA ALA A 525 -77.48 35.37 -26.81
C ALA A 525 -77.41 36.26 -28.05
N MET A 526 -78.44 36.27 -28.90
CA MET A 526 -78.51 37.14 -30.07
C MET A 526 -79.01 38.55 -29.69
N PRO A 527 -78.60 39.60 -30.44
CA PRO A 527 -79.12 40.94 -30.24
C PRO A 527 -80.65 40.97 -30.37
N ALA A 528 -81.31 41.78 -29.54
CA ALA A 528 -82.76 41.88 -29.51
C ALA A 528 -83.31 42.30 -30.89
N GLY A 529 -84.43 41.72 -31.32
CA GLY A 529 -85.04 42.01 -32.62
C GLY A 529 -84.29 41.43 -33.84
N LYS A 530 -83.09 40.87 -33.69
CA LYS A 530 -82.25 40.35 -34.79
C LYS A 530 -82.31 38.83 -34.98
N LEU A 531 -83.26 38.14 -34.36
CA LEU A 531 -83.44 36.69 -34.48
C LEU A 531 -84.85 36.36 -34.98
N ARG A 532 -84.96 35.29 -35.79
CA ARG A 532 -86.22 34.77 -36.32
C ARG A 532 -86.18 33.24 -36.26
N PHE A 533 -87.25 32.59 -35.84
CA PHE A 533 -87.39 31.14 -35.80
C PHE A 533 -88.35 30.65 -36.88
N THR A 534 -88.06 29.48 -37.41
CA THR A 534 -89.03 28.67 -38.16
C THR A 534 -89.08 27.29 -37.52
N ILE A 535 -90.21 26.96 -36.90
CA ILE A 535 -90.36 25.76 -36.08
C ILE A 535 -91.23 24.75 -36.81
N ILE A 536 -90.68 23.55 -37.06
CA ILE A 536 -91.34 22.44 -37.75
C ILE A 536 -91.41 21.24 -36.78
N ASP A 537 -92.62 20.80 -36.46
CA ASP A 537 -92.86 19.67 -35.55
C ASP A 537 -94.07 18.82 -35.97
N PRO A 538 -93.97 18.10 -37.10
CA PRO A 538 -95.08 17.34 -37.67
C PRO A 538 -95.54 16.17 -36.79
N SER A 539 -94.65 15.55 -36.00
CA SER A 539 -94.98 14.35 -35.23
C SER A 539 -95.72 14.60 -33.93
N ALA A 540 -95.44 15.70 -33.22
CA ALA A 540 -96.09 16.02 -31.94
C ALA A 540 -97.11 17.15 -32.06
N LEU A 541 -97.54 17.48 -33.29
CA LEU A 541 -98.54 18.52 -33.58
C LEU A 541 -98.20 19.89 -32.96
N GLY A 542 -96.90 20.18 -32.78
CA GLY A 542 -96.40 21.42 -32.18
C GLY A 542 -96.35 21.43 -30.66
N GLU A 543 -96.72 20.35 -29.96
CA GLU A 543 -96.65 20.27 -28.49
C GLU A 543 -95.22 20.49 -27.98
N ASN A 544 -94.22 19.99 -28.70
CA ASN A 544 -92.81 20.07 -28.30
C ASN A 544 -92.31 21.51 -28.14
N PHE A 545 -92.89 22.51 -28.81
CA PHE A 545 -92.41 23.89 -28.76
C PHE A 545 -93.48 24.90 -28.36
N ALA A 546 -94.63 24.43 -27.84
CA ALA A 546 -95.76 25.28 -27.50
C ALA A 546 -95.41 26.43 -26.54
N ALA A 547 -94.47 26.22 -25.60
CA ALA A 547 -94.02 27.27 -24.68
C ALA A 547 -93.44 28.50 -25.42
N PHE A 548 -92.75 28.29 -26.54
CA PHE A 548 -92.16 29.38 -27.34
C PHE A 548 -93.19 30.19 -28.12
N MET A 549 -94.44 29.72 -28.23
CA MET A 549 -95.50 30.47 -28.92
C MET A 549 -95.95 31.71 -28.15
N HIS A 550 -95.64 31.82 -26.85
CA HIS A 550 -95.79 33.08 -26.10
C HIS A 550 -95.01 34.25 -26.72
N LEU A 551 -94.01 33.99 -27.56
CA LEU A 551 -93.26 35.01 -28.28
C LEU A 551 -94.08 35.63 -29.43
N ALA A 552 -95.00 34.88 -30.03
CA ALA A 552 -95.83 35.36 -31.13
C ALA A 552 -96.81 36.48 -30.70
N ASP A 553 -97.18 36.49 -29.42
CA ASP A 553 -98.03 37.53 -28.83
C ASP A 553 -97.35 38.92 -28.82
N TYR A 554 -96.01 38.96 -28.90
CA TYR A 554 -95.22 40.19 -28.91
C TYR A 554 -94.75 40.57 -30.33
N ASP A 555 -94.14 39.63 -31.05
CA ASP A 555 -93.65 39.84 -32.41
C ASP A 555 -93.86 38.56 -33.25
N GLU A 556 -94.86 38.58 -34.13
CA GLU A 556 -95.14 37.46 -35.03
C GLU A 556 -93.96 37.13 -35.96
N GLN A 557 -93.04 38.07 -36.21
CA GLN A 557 -91.86 37.79 -37.02
C GLN A 557 -90.89 36.87 -36.27
N LEU A 558 -90.83 36.94 -34.93
CA LEU A 558 -89.85 36.22 -34.12
C LEU A 558 -90.01 34.70 -34.18
N VAL A 559 -91.23 34.15 -34.12
CA VAL A 559 -91.49 32.69 -34.18
C VAL A 559 -92.50 32.28 -35.26
N GLY A 560 -93.09 33.24 -35.97
CA GLY A 560 -94.24 33.02 -36.84
C GLY A 560 -95.56 32.93 -36.08
N THR A 561 -96.66 32.81 -36.83
CA THR A 561 -98.02 32.69 -36.25
C THR A 561 -98.37 31.29 -35.77
N ARG A 562 -97.58 30.27 -36.13
CA ARG A 562 -97.80 28.86 -35.77
C ARG A 562 -96.54 28.00 -35.92
N ILE A 563 -96.58 26.85 -35.27
CA ILE A 563 -95.65 25.73 -35.53
C ILE A 563 -96.15 24.95 -36.75
N TRP A 564 -95.24 24.63 -37.67
CA TRP A 564 -95.58 23.99 -38.94
C TRP A 564 -95.64 22.47 -38.78
N THR A 565 -96.81 21.88 -39.06
CA THR A 565 -97.08 20.45 -38.87
C THR A 565 -97.56 19.74 -40.14
N ASP A 566 -98.20 20.48 -41.06
CA ASP A 566 -98.70 19.96 -42.33
C ASP A 566 -97.61 19.93 -43.42
N ALA A 567 -97.51 18.80 -44.14
CA ALA A 567 -96.45 18.56 -45.12
C ALA A 567 -96.39 19.61 -46.25
N ARG A 568 -97.55 20.07 -46.75
CA ARG A 568 -97.60 21.07 -47.83
C ARG A 568 -97.15 22.44 -47.34
N GLN A 569 -97.59 22.82 -46.15
CA GLN A 569 -97.19 24.08 -45.53
C GLN A 569 -95.72 24.09 -45.13
N ILE A 570 -95.18 22.96 -44.68
CA ILE A 570 -93.75 22.79 -44.43
C ILE A 570 -92.95 23.03 -45.71
N ASP A 571 -93.37 22.45 -46.84
CA ASP A 571 -92.70 22.64 -48.13
C ASP A 571 -92.70 24.09 -48.61
N GLU A 572 -93.83 24.78 -48.45
CA GLU A 572 -93.99 26.20 -48.76
C GLU A 572 -93.08 27.05 -47.87
N ARG A 573 -93.04 26.76 -46.57
CA ARG A 573 -92.22 27.52 -45.62
C ARG A 573 -90.73 27.36 -45.88
N LEU A 574 -90.26 26.15 -46.19
CA LEU A 574 -88.87 25.91 -46.61
C LEU A 574 -88.55 26.57 -47.96
N GLY A 575 -89.54 26.69 -48.85
CA GLY A 575 -89.43 27.48 -50.08
C GLY A 575 -89.15 28.96 -49.79
N LEU A 576 -89.99 29.58 -48.95
CA LEU A 576 -89.82 30.97 -48.55
C LEU A 576 -88.46 31.25 -47.87
N LEU A 577 -87.95 30.31 -47.07
CA LEU A 577 -86.63 30.43 -46.45
C LEU A 577 -85.51 30.32 -47.49
N SER A 578 -85.65 29.45 -48.49
CA SER A 578 -84.71 29.36 -49.62
C SER A 578 -84.69 30.65 -50.44
N ASP A 579 -85.86 31.23 -50.75
CA ASP A 579 -85.97 32.49 -51.49
C ASP A 579 -85.33 33.65 -50.72
N HIS A 580 -85.48 33.66 -49.39
CA HIS A 580 -84.81 34.61 -48.53
C HIS A 580 -83.28 34.46 -48.60
N MET A 581 -82.75 33.24 -48.53
CA MET A 581 -81.30 32.99 -48.68
C MET A 581 -80.78 33.48 -50.04
N GLU A 582 -81.53 33.23 -51.11
CA GLU A 582 -81.19 33.73 -52.45
C GLU A 582 -81.11 35.26 -52.49
N LYS A 583 -82.11 35.94 -51.90
CA LYS A 583 -82.10 37.41 -51.75
C LYS A 583 -80.87 37.88 -50.96
N VAL A 584 -80.51 37.22 -49.85
CA VAL A 584 -79.32 37.60 -49.06
C VAL A 584 -78.04 37.48 -49.90
N LEU A 585 -77.87 36.36 -50.61
CA LEU A 585 -76.70 36.12 -51.46
C LEU A 585 -76.60 37.14 -52.60
N GLN A 586 -77.71 37.37 -53.32
CA GLN A 586 -77.74 38.21 -54.52
C GLN A 586 -77.84 39.71 -54.23
N LYS A 587 -78.45 40.12 -53.11
CA LYS A 587 -78.68 41.53 -52.78
C LYS A 587 -77.69 42.10 -51.77
N TYR A 588 -77.36 41.34 -50.73
CA TYR A 588 -76.57 41.86 -49.62
C TYR A 588 -75.10 41.45 -49.70
N LEU A 589 -74.81 40.17 -49.94
CA LEU A 589 -73.43 39.68 -49.92
C LEU A 589 -72.66 40.05 -51.19
N ARG A 590 -73.25 39.93 -52.39
CA ARG A 590 -72.74 40.46 -53.70
C ARG A 590 -71.22 40.40 -53.93
N ASN A 591 -70.55 39.34 -53.45
CA ASN A 591 -69.08 39.21 -53.40
C ASN A 591 -68.33 40.32 -52.62
N GLU A 592 -69.04 41.24 -51.95
CA GLU A 592 -68.49 42.25 -51.04
C GLU A 592 -68.26 41.69 -49.63
N PHE A 593 -69.11 40.75 -49.19
CA PHE A 593 -69.04 40.11 -47.88
C PHE A 593 -69.07 38.59 -48.02
N ALA A 594 -68.25 37.89 -47.23
CA ALA A 594 -68.22 36.44 -47.23
C ALA A 594 -69.45 35.86 -46.53
N THR A 595 -69.90 36.48 -45.44
CA THR A 595 -71.02 36.00 -44.60
C THR A 595 -71.97 37.12 -44.18
N LEU A 596 -73.17 36.77 -43.72
CA LEU A 596 -74.10 37.76 -43.16
C LEU A 596 -73.54 38.46 -41.92
N HIS A 597 -72.64 37.82 -41.16
CA HIS A 597 -72.01 38.43 -39.98
C HIS A 597 -71.19 39.67 -40.38
N GLU A 598 -70.37 39.54 -41.42
CA GLU A 598 -69.57 40.65 -41.95
C GLU A 598 -70.45 41.77 -42.51
N TYR A 599 -71.53 41.43 -43.23
CA TYR A 599 -72.49 42.41 -43.71
C TYR A 599 -73.17 43.16 -42.55
N ASN A 600 -73.64 42.44 -41.53
CA ASN A 600 -74.37 43.01 -40.39
C ASN A 600 -73.49 43.92 -39.52
N GLN A 601 -72.19 43.61 -39.39
CA GLN A 601 -71.22 44.51 -38.73
C GLN A 601 -71.16 45.90 -39.39
N GLN A 602 -71.34 45.97 -40.72
CA GLN A 602 -71.37 47.25 -41.44
C GLN A 602 -72.78 47.85 -41.58
N ALA A 603 -73.83 47.02 -41.58
CA ALA A 603 -75.21 47.46 -41.79
C ALA A 603 -75.81 48.22 -40.59
N GLY A 604 -75.33 47.99 -39.37
CA GLY A 604 -75.80 48.69 -38.17
C GLY A 604 -77.30 48.50 -37.94
N GLU A 605 -78.05 49.61 -37.83
CA GLU A 605 -79.49 49.61 -37.54
C GLU A 605 -80.32 48.81 -38.57
N VAL A 606 -79.88 48.78 -39.83
CA VAL A 606 -80.53 48.04 -40.94
C VAL A 606 -79.95 46.63 -41.16
N ALA A 607 -79.29 46.05 -40.14
CA ALA A 607 -78.83 44.67 -40.16
C ALA A 607 -79.99 43.68 -40.37
N GLU A 608 -79.76 42.68 -41.23
CA GLU A 608 -80.72 41.64 -41.54
C GLU A 608 -80.80 40.62 -40.38
N PRO A 609 -82.00 40.19 -39.96
CA PRO A 609 -82.15 39.21 -38.89
C PRO A 609 -81.56 37.84 -39.23
N TYR A 610 -80.97 37.19 -38.24
CA TYR A 610 -80.56 35.80 -38.29
C TYR A 610 -81.77 34.87 -38.19
N HIS A 611 -81.71 33.73 -38.86
CA HIS A 611 -82.79 32.75 -38.87
C HIS A 611 -82.32 31.44 -38.25
N VAL A 612 -83.15 30.84 -37.40
CA VAL A 612 -82.93 29.51 -36.85
C VAL A 612 -84.08 28.60 -37.27
N LEU A 613 -83.76 27.62 -38.11
CA LEU A 613 -84.66 26.57 -38.54
C LEU A 613 -84.60 25.41 -37.54
N VAL A 614 -85.72 25.14 -36.87
CA VAL A 614 -85.86 24.08 -35.89
C VAL A 614 -86.77 23.00 -36.46
N VAL A 615 -86.26 21.78 -36.60
CA VAL A 615 -87.00 20.64 -37.15
C VAL A 615 -86.92 19.50 -36.16
N ALA A 616 -88.05 19.12 -35.57
CA ALA A 616 -88.12 17.94 -34.70
C ALA A 616 -88.59 16.70 -35.46
N ASN A 617 -88.12 15.53 -35.03
CA ASN A 617 -88.56 14.21 -35.49
C ASN A 617 -88.43 13.99 -37.01
N PHE A 618 -87.44 14.59 -37.66
CA PHE A 618 -87.10 14.32 -39.05
C PHE A 618 -86.84 12.82 -39.25
N PRO A 619 -87.31 12.18 -40.33
CA PRO A 619 -87.95 12.76 -41.53
C PRO A 619 -89.49 12.81 -41.50
N ALA A 620 -90.13 12.57 -40.35
CA ALA A 620 -91.59 12.47 -40.28
C ALA A 620 -92.28 13.72 -40.84
N GLY A 621 -93.36 13.56 -41.61
CA GLY A 621 -94.18 14.66 -42.13
C GLY A 621 -93.54 15.53 -43.21
N LEU A 622 -92.29 15.28 -43.62
CA LEU A 622 -91.65 15.97 -44.74
C LEU A 622 -91.78 15.16 -46.03
N SER A 623 -92.02 15.85 -47.15
CA SER A 623 -91.97 15.27 -48.49
C SER A 623 -90.54 15.18 -49.01
N ASP A 624 -90.27 14.32 -50.00
CA ASP A 624 -88.94 14.21 -50.64
C ASP A 624 -88.40 15.56 -51.14
N ALA A 625 -89.28 16.42 -51.66
CA ALA A 625 -88.93 17.78 -52.11
C ALA A 625 -88.51 18.68 -50.93
N SER A 626 -89.26 18.63 -49.83
CA SER A 626 -88.99 19.39 -48.61
C SER A 626 -87.69 18.94 -47.92
N ILE A 627 -87.42 17.64 -47.96
CA ILE A 627 -86.18 17.07 -47.43
C ILE A 627 -84.96 17.59 -48.22
N ARG A 628 -85.03 17.66 -49.56
CA ARG A 628 -83.95 18.22 -50.39
C ARG A 628 -83.74 19.72 -50.12
N LYS A 629 -84.82 20.49 -49.98
CA LYS A 629 -84.75 21.91 -49.58
C LYS A 629 -84.08 22.07 -48.22
N LEU A 630 -84.45 21.25 -47.23
CA LEU A 630 -83.83 21.26 -45.90
C LEU A 630 -82.32 21.01 -45.97
N GLN A 631 -81.86 20.06 -46.79
CA GLN A 631 -80.41 19.84 -46.99
C GLN A 631 -79.72 21.07 -47.58
N THR A 632 -80.31 21.71 -48.61
CA THR A 632 -79.74 22.92 -49.21
C THR A 632 -79.69 24.07 -48.20
N ILE A 633 -80.75 24.28 -47.43
CA ILE A 633 -80.80 25.29 -46.36
C ILE A 633 -79.75 24.98 -45.29
N SER A 634 -79.65 23.73 -44.85
CA SER A 634 -78.67 23.31 -43.84
C SER A 634 -77.23 23.56 -44.32
N ALA A 635 -76.90 23.24 -45.58
CA ALA A 635 -75.55 23.38 -46.11
C ALA A 635 -75.16 24.83 -46.47
N ALA A 636 -76.05 25.59 -47.13
CA ALA A 636 -75.74 26.94 -47.62
C ALA A 636 -76.26 28.08 -46.72
N GLY A 637 -77.13 27.75 -45.77
CA GLY A 637 -77.77 28.68 -44.84
C GLY A 637 -76.81 29.47 -43.94
N PRO A 638 -75.77 28.87 -43.34
CA PRO A 638 -74.92 29.57 -42.38
C PRO A 638 -74.29 30.85 -42.93
N ARG A 639 -73.87 30.82 -44.21
CA ARG A 639 -73.33 31.98 -44.92
C ARG A 639 -74.35 33.13 -44.99
N CYS A 640 -75.63 32.79 -45.08
CA CYS A 640 -76.77 33.70 -45.12
C CYS A 640 -77.33 34.02 -43.73
N GLY A 641 -76.66 33.60 -42.64
CA GLY A 641 -77.16 33.76 -41.26
C GLY A 641 -78.35 32.86 -40.91
N VAL A 642 -78.52 31.75 -41.64
CA VAL A 642 -79.55 30.73 -41.37
C VAL A 642 -78.91 29.50 -40.74
N TYR A 643 -79.30 29.18 -39.52
CA TYR A 643 -78.79 28.06 -38.72
C TYR A 643 -79.82 26.94 -38.60
N THR A 644 -79.37 25.70 -38.50
CA THR A 644 -80.28 24.53 -38.43
C THR A 644 -80.09 23.77 -37.12
N LEU A 645 -81.21 23.55 -36.41
CA LEU A 645 -81.33 22.65 -35.27
C LEU A 645 -82.25 21.49 -35.67
N LEU A 646 -81.71 20.28 -35.78
CA LEU A 646 -82.39 19.12 -36.38
C LEU A 646 -82.43 17.94 -35.40
N GLY A 647 -83.64 17.48 -35.04
CA GLY A 647 -83.86 16.21 -34.38
C GLY A 647 -84.20 15.12 -35.38
N ILE A 648 -83.38 14.08 -35.48
CA ILE A 648 -83.59 12.92 -36.36
C ILE A 648 -84.14 11.76 -35.52
N ASP A 649 -85.30 11.25 -35.91
CA ASP A 649 -85.85 10.00 -35.40
C ASP A 649 -85.29 8.82 -36.21
N THR A 650 -84.32 8.11 -35.62
CA THR A 650 -83.63 6.99 -36.30
C THR A 650 -84.48 5.74 -36.43
N SER A 651 -85.67 5.70 -35.82
CA SER A 651 -86.62 4.59 -35.96
C SER A 651 -87.42 4.65 -37.27
N ILE A 652 -87.47 5.82 -37.92
CA ILE A 652 -88.21 6.04 -39.15
C ILE A 652 -87.30 5.79 -40.35
N LYS A 653 -87.76 4.92 -41.27
CA LYS A 653 -87.04 4.68 -42.52
C LYS A 653 -87.06 5.92 -43.40
N LEU A 654 -85.89 6.33 -43.87
CA LEU A 654 -85.74 7.39 -44.85
C LEU A 654 -86.32 6.97 -46.21
N PRO A 655 -86.76 7.93 -47.05
CA PRO A 655 -87.08 7.65 -48.45
C PRO A 655 -85.91 6.95 -49.17
N ASN A 656 -86.23 6.05 -50.10
CA ASN A 656 -85.21 5.35 -50.89
C ASN A 656 -84.30 6.37 -51.60
N GLU A 657 -82.99 6.12 -51.63
CA GLU A 657 -81.94 6.99 -52.23
C GLU A 657 -81.53 8.25 -51.43
N PHE A 658 -82.01 8.45 -50.19
CA PHE A 658 -81.64 9.61 -49.39
C PHE A 658 -80.42 9.38 -48.50
N ASP A 659 -79.35 10.17 -48.71
CA ASP A 659 -78.13 10.17 -47.88
C ASP A 659 -78.19 11.26 -46.80
N LEU A 660 -77.99 10.86 -45.53
CA LEU A 660 -77.92 11.78 -44.39
C LEU A 660 -76.54 12.42 -44.22
N SER A 661 -75.49 11.87 -44.82
CA SER A 661 -74.11 12.33 -44.62
C SER A 661 -73.93 13.86 -44.76
N PRO A 662 -74.54 14.55 -45.75
CA PRO A 662 -74.43 16.00 -45.89
C PRO A 662 -74.98 16.81 -44.70
N LEU A 663 -75.92 16.25 -43.93
CA LEU A 663 -76.48 16.90 -42.74
C LEU A 663 -75.54 16.81 -41.53
N PHE A 664 -74.63 15.82 -41.52
CA PHE A 664 -73.67 15.61 -40.44
C PHE A 664 -72.32 16.30 -40.69
N THR A 665 -71.97 16.59 -41.94
CA THR A 665 -70.82 17.44 -42.29
C THR A 665 -70.94 18.77 -41.55
N ASP A 666 -69.84 19.30 -41.01
CA ASP A 666 -69.76 20.55 -40.22
C ASP A 666 -70.96 20.80 -39.28
N ALA A 667 -71.33 19.75 -38.53
CA ALA A 667 -72.42 19.79 -37.57
C ALA A 667 -71.96 19.27 -36.20
N VAL A 668 -72.51 19.87 -35.14
CA VAL A 668 -72.53 19.25 -33.82
C VAL A 668 -73.51 18.07 -33.88
N HIS A 669 -72.98 16.86 -34.02
CA HIS A 669 -73.79 15.64 -34.05
C HIS A 669 -73.86 14.98 -32.67
N LEU A 670 -75.03 15.00 -32.05
CA LEU A 670 -75.32 14.28 -30.81
C LEU A 670 -76.08 13.00 -31.13
N GLN A 671 -75.56 11.84 -30.69
CA GLN A 671 -76.21 10.55 -30.91
C GLN A 671 -76.65 9.94 -29.59
N TRP A 672 -77.91 9.47 -29.55
CA TRP A 672 -78.43 8.68 -28.44
C TRP A 672 -77.79 7.29 -28.42
N VAL A 673 -77.04 6.97 -27.37
CA VAL A 673 -76.36 5.69 -27.19
C VAL A 673 -76.43 5.30 -25.71
N LYS A 674 -77.06 4.16 -25.39
CA LYS A 674 -77.15 3.60 -24.03
C LYS A 674 -77.63 4.63 -23.00
N ASP A 675 -78.82 5.17 -23.23
CA ASP A 675 -79.53 6.11 -22.35
C ASP A 675 -78.84 7.46 -22.10
N ARG A 676 -77.94 7.88 -23.00
CA ARG A 676 -77.32 9.21 -22.98
C ARG A 676 -77.03 9.73 -24.39
N LEU A 677 -76.90 11.05 -24.52
CA LEU A 677 -76.39 11.69 -25.73
C LEU A 677 -74.87 11.75 -25.71
N VAL A 678 -74.24 11.28 -26.79
CA VAL A 678 -72.79 11.34 -27.01
C VAL A 678 -72.51 12.27 -28.17
N TRP A 679 -71.56 13.19 -28.00
CA TRP A 679 -71.13 14.05 -29.10
C TRP A 679 -70.17 13.29 -30.03
N LYS A 680 -70.63 13.05 -31.26
CA LYS A 680 -69.87 12.44 -32.37
C LYS A 680 -68.90 13.43 -32.97
N TYR A 681 -67.81 13.66 -32.25
CA TYR A 681 -66.71 14.49 -32.69
C TYR A 681 -65.39 13.96 -32.09
N PRO A 682 -64.27 13.96 -32.83
CA PRO A 682 -63.00 13.44 -32.35
C PRO A 682 -62.63 13.96 -30.96
N LEU A 683 -62.08 13.07 -30.12
CA LEU A 683 -61.76 13.27 -28.69
C LEU A 683 -62.97 13.49 -27.76
N TYR A 684 -64.02 14.18 -28.19
CA TYR A 684 -65.23 14.43 -27.39
C TYR A 684 -66.11 13.18 -27.19
N GLU A 685 -66.10 12.22 -28.12
CA GLU A 685 -66.86 10.97 -27.99
C GLU A 685 -66.55 10.17 -26.71
N LYS A 686 -65.33 10.35 -26.18
CA LYS A 686 -64.86 9.63 -24.98
C LYS A 686 -65.08 10.43 -23.70
N LEU A 687 -65.48 11.70 -23.81
CA LEU A 687 -65.69 12.58 -22.67
C LEU A 687 -67.15 12.54 -22.21
N PRO A 688 -67.41 12.64 -20.90
CA PRO A 688 -68.76 12.83 -20.40
C PRO A 688 -69.27 14.21 -20.82
N LEU A 689 -70.35 14.23 -21.59
CA LEU A 689 -71.08 15.44 -21.97
C LEU A 689 -72.19 15.69 -20.95
N THR A 690 -72.19 16.87 -20.36
CA THR A 690 -73.31 17.41 -19.57
C THR A 690 -74.01 18.43 -20.44
N LEU A 691 -75.29 18.22 -20.72
CA LEU A 691 -76.07 19.11 -21.56
C LEU A 691 -76.68 20.23 -20.72
N ASP A 692 -76.87 21.38 -21.35
CA ASP A 692 -77.65 22.44 -20.75
C ASP A 692 -79.13 22.04 -20.66
N HIS A 693 -79.80 22.51 -19.62
CA HIS A 693 -81.21 22.23 -19.37
C HIS A 693 -82.02 23.53 -19.38
N LEU A 694 -83.29 23.42 -19.74
CA LEU A 694 -84.22 24.53 -19.59
C LEU A 694 -84.47 24.82 -18.11
N PRO A 695 -84.70 26.09 -17.75
CA PRO A 695 -85.15 26.42 -16.41
C PRO A 695 -86.55 25.85 -16.14
N PRO A 696 -86.98 25.79 -14.87
CA PRO A 696 -88.34 25.41 -14.51
C PRO A 696 -89.39 26.20 -15.30
N ARG A 697 -90.51 25.56 -15.64
CA ARG A 697 -91.53 26.09 -16.59
C ARG A 697 -92.00 27.51 -16.28
N GLU A 698 -92.18 27.85 -15.00
CA GLU A 698 -92.57 29.20 -14.57
C GLU A 698 -91.52 30.24 -14.98
N ARG A 699 -90.25 30.01 -14.61
CA ARG A 699 -89.12 30.86 -15.00
C ARG A 699 -88.96 30.93 -16.53
N LEU A 700 -89.12 29.82 -17.24
CA LEU A 700 -89.06 29.80 -18.70
C LEU A 700 -90.10 30.75 -19.32
N ASN A 701 -91.34 30.71 -18.86
CA ASN A 701 -92.40 31.58 -19.38
C ASN A 701 -92.11 33.06 -19.12
N ASP A 702 -91.59 33.39 -17.93
CA ASP A 702 -91.21 34.78 -17.59
C ASP A 702 -90.06 35.28 -18.47
N LEU A 703 -89.05 34.44 -18.71
CA LEU A 703 -87.94 34.75 -19.62
C LEU A 703 -88.38 34.95 -21.07
N LEU A 704 -89.29 34.11 -21.56
CA LEU A 704 -89.84 34.24 -22.91
C LEU A 704 -90.64 35.55 -23.05
N ARG A 705 -91.43 35.93 -22.04
CA ARG A 705 -92.15 37.23 -22.04
C ARG A 705 -91.18 38.41 -22.03
N ALA A 706 -90.18 38.38 -21.15
CA ALA A 706 -89.19 39.44 -21.06
C ALA A 706 -88.40 39.60 -22.37
N THR A 707 -87.99 38.49 -22.97
CA THR A 707 -87.30 38.51 -24.26
C THR A 707 -88.21 38.96 -25.40
N GLY A 708 -89.48 38.54 -25.40
CA GLY A 708 -90.47 38.96 -26.40
C GLY A 708 -90.70 40.46 -26.39
N ALA A 709 -90.87 41.05 -25.20
CA ALA A 709 -91.03 42.50 -25.03
C ALA A 709 -89.79 43.27 -25.52
N GLU A 710 -88.60 42.85 -25.11
CA GLU A 710 -87.33 43.48 -25.54
C GLU A 710 -87.12 43.36 -27.06
N SER A 711 -87.44 42.21 -27.64
CA SER A 711 -87.34 42.00 -29.09
C SER A 711 -88.30 42.89 -29.88
N HIS A 712 -89.53 43.07 -29.39
CA HIS A 712 -90.52 43.95 -30.00
C HIS A 712 -90.05 45.42 -29.96
N GLU A 713 -89.55 45.89 -28.82
CA GLU A 713 -88.99 47.26 -28.70
C GLU A 713 -87.80 47.47 -29.63
N ALA A 714 -86.87 46.51 -29.70
CA ALA A 714 -85.69 46.57 -30.55
C ALA A 714 -85.98 46.39 -32.05
N SER A 715 -87.12 45.81 -32.42
CA SER A 715 -87.52 45.64 -33.83
C SER A 715 -87.84 46.98 -34.52
N ARG A 716 -88.04 48.05 -33.76
CA ARG A 716 -88.28 49.40 -34.27
C ARG A 716 -86.99 49.98 -34.86
N VAL A 717 -86.88 49.95 -36.19
CA VAL A 717 -85.76 50.55 -36.91
C VAL A 717 -85.90 52.07 -36.92
N GLU A 718 -85.07 52.76 -36.14
CA GLU A 718 -84.95 54.22 -36.15
C GLU A 718 -83.62 54.60 -36.79
N VAL A 719 -83.66 55.38 -37.87
CA VAL A 719 -82.44 55.89 -38.53
C VAL A 719 -82.25 57.34 -38.11
N PRO A 720 -81.10 57.72 -37.50
CA PRO A 720 -80.84 59.11 -37.11
C PRO A 720 -80.95 60.05 -38.31
N PHE A 721 -81.66 61.18 -38.13
CA PHE A 721 -81.89 62.14 -39.23
C PHE A 721 -80.58 62.66 -39.84
N ALA A 722 -79.51 62.80 -39.05
CA ALA A 722 -78.19 63.21 -39.52
C ALA A 722 -77.60 62.31 -40.63
N VAL A 723 -78.07 61.06 -40.74
CA VAL A 723 -77.64 60.11 -41.77
C VAL A 723 -78.26 60.42 -43.15
N VAL A 724 -79.47 60.99 -43.17
CA VAL A 724 -80.20 61.36 -44.39
C VAL A 724 -80.12 62.86 -44.68
N ALA A 725 -79.79 63.67 -43.68
CA ALA A 725 -79.57 65.09 -43.83
C ALA A 725 -78.31 65.35 -44.66
N PRO A 726 -78.35 66.32 -45.59
CA PRO A 726 -77.14 66.75 -46.29
C PRO A 726 -76.14 67.37 -45.28
N PRO A 727 -74.84 67.24 -45.52
CA PRO A 727 -73.82 67.97 -44.76
C PRO A 727 -74.04 69.49 -44.84
N ASP A 728 -73.52 70.23 -43.85
CA ASP A 728 -73.78 71.67 -43.71
C ASP A 728 -73.41 72.50 -44.96
N ASP A 729 -72.40 72.08 -45.71
CA ASP A 729 -71.92 72.71 -46.95
C ASP A 729 -72.77 72.40 -48.18
N GLU A 730 -73.64 71.38 -48.11
CA GLU A 730 -74.55 70.98 -49.18
C GLU A 730 -76.00 71.46 -48.95
N LEU A 731 -76.29 72.07 -47.80
CA LEU A 731 -77.61 72.64 -47.50
C LEU A 731 -78.02 73.70 -48.54
N TRP A 732 -79.26 73.60 -49.04
CA TRP A 732 -79.86 74.52 -50.03
C TRP A 732 -79.21 74.54 -51.42
N THR A 733 -78.37 73.56 -51.75
CA THR A 733 -77.69 73.49 -53.05
C THR A 733 -78.47 72.75 -54.14
N GLY A 734 -79.47 71.93 -53.77
CA GLY A 734 -80.25 71.11 -54.69
C GLY A 734 -81.26 71.90 -55.54
N SER A 735 -81.70 71.32 -56.67
CA SER A 735 -82.72 71.90 -57.55
C SER A 735 -83.87 70.92 -57.79
N THR A 736 -85.10 71.40 -57.67
CA THR A 736 -86.34 70.62 -57.91
C THR A 736 -86.95 70.86 -59.29
N ALA A 737 -86.19 71.47 -60.22
CA ALA A 737 -86.71 71.88 -61.53
C ALA A 737 -87.08 70.72 -62.47
N ARG A 738 -86.57 69.50 -62.20
CA ARG A 738 -86.82 68.29 -63.00
C ARG A 738 -87.43 67.15 -62.19
N GLU A 739 -86.91 66.92 -60.99
CA GLU A 739 -87.41 65.92 -60.05
C GLU A 739 -87.27 66.47 -58.63
N LEU A 740 -88.19 66.09 -57.75
CA LEU A 740 -88.07 66.25 -56.32
C LEU A 740 -87.52 64.95 -55.73
N VAL A 741 -86.32 65.02 -55.15
CA VAL A 741 -85.64 63.90 -54.49
C VAL A 741 -85.62 64.15 -52.99
N VAL A 742 -86.29 63.29 -52.22
CA VAL A 742 -86.34 63.37 -50.75
C VAL A 742 -85.70 62.11 -50.18
N PRO A 743 -84.52 62.18 -49.54
CA PRO A 743 -83.97 61.03 -48.83
C PRO A 743 -84.89 60.67 -47.66
N VAL A 744 -85.44 59.45 -47.66
CA VAL A 744 -86.40 58.95 -46.67
C VAL A 744 -85.81 57.91 -45.73
N GLY A 745 -84.58 57.44 -45.99
CA GLY A 745 -83.89 56.47 -45.13
C GLY A 745 -82.70 55.81 -45.80
N ARG A 746 -82.27 54.67 -45.27
CA ARG A 746 -81.21 53.81 -45.84
C ARG A 746 -81.80 52.57 -46.52
N ALA A 747 -81.21 52.21 -47.66
CA ALA A 747 -81.43 50.93 -48.34
C ALA A 747 -80.15 50.08 -48.24
N GLY A 748 -80.08 49.22 -47.23
CA GLY A 748 -78.88 48.42 -46.94
C GLY A 748 -77.74 49.26 -46.34
N ALA A 749 -76.53 48.69 -46.29
CA ALA A 749 -75.41 49.29 -45.56
C ALA A 749 -74.87 50.61 -46.16
N LYS A 750 -74.93 50.80 -47.49
CA LYS A 750 -74.23 51.90 -48.18
C LYS A 750 -75.13 52.91 -48.91
N ASN A 751 -76.38 52.59 -49.21
CA ASN A 751 -77.21 53.42 -50.09
C ASN A 751 -78.29 54.20 -49.31
N LEU A 752 -78.54 55.46 -49.70
CA LEU A 752 -79.72 56.21 -49.25
C LEU A 752 -80.92 55.87 -50.13
N GLN A 753 -82.04 55.56 -49.48
CA GLN A 753 -83.33 55.44 -50.13
C GLN A 753 -83.95 56.83 -50.25
N SER A 754 -84.28 57.24 -51.47
CA SER A 754 -84.94 58.52 -51.72
C SER A 754 -86.28 58.31 -52.41
N LEU A 755 -87.29 59.05 -51.95
CA LEU A 755 -88.54 59.25 -52.68
C LEU A 755 -88.27 60.23 -53.81
N ARG A 756 -88.58 59.83 -55.05
CA ARG A 756 -88.42 60.67 -56.24
C ARG A 756 -89.80 60.94 -56.84
N LEU A 757 -90.10 62.21 -57.08
CA LEU A 757 -91.38 62.68 -57.63
C LEU A 757 -91.09 63.69 -58.75
N GLY A 758 -91.51 63.41 -59.98
CA GLY A 758 -91.23 64.29 -61.12
C GLY A 758 -91.45 63.62 -62.46
#